data_AF-A0A078LW23-F1
#
_entry.id   AF-A0A078LW23-F1
#
_cell.length_a   1.000
_cell.length_b   1.000
_cell.length_c   1.000
_cell.angle_alpha   90.00
_cell.angle_beta   90.00
_cell.angle_gamma   90.00
#
_symmetry.space_group_name_H-M   'P 1'
#
loop_
_entity.id
_entity.type
_entity.pdbx_description
1 polymer ?
#
loop_
_entity_poly.entity_id
_entity_poly.type
_entity_poly.pdbx_seq_one_letter_code
_entity_poly.pdbx_strand_id
1 'polypeptide(L)'
;MFFPSRSRGLLLCRAGKSAVAFCHASLVAPTFKHALLVSLLILAGPAAAADSVLGQELLRQQERERAQREKLEPSPDVRFELPGAQFDGDRLPEQETPCFAIHHIQLLGEAAPAFQWALSAANPADDPALGRCLGATGINLSMKRIQNAIVARGFVTTRVLAEPQDLNQGTLRLTLVPGRIRNIRFAENSSSRARIWNAVPANSGDLLNLRDIEQALENFKRVPTAEADIQIVPAEGADAKPGESDVVIHWKQALPLRLSLSLDDSGSDSTGKYQGNVALSFDHLLTLNDLFYLSYNHDLGGGQSGERGSKGHTLHYSLPYGYWMLGITASEYDYHQSVAGASQTYRYSGHSRNNEVRLSRLLYRDGVRKTIAALGGWTRSSSNHIDDTEIEVQRRRMAGWAFDLSHREFVGTSTLDLGLGYRRGTGAHNSLRAPEEDFGEGTSRAAIITAHAQAHVPFELARQRLRYTGSWRAQWNRTPLVPQDRFSIGGRYTVRGFDGENILSAERGWLIRNDLGLALGRSGQELYLGLDYGEVGGSSSEWLLGKHLAGAVIGLRGGYKALSYDLFWGQALDKPDGFKTADSTTGIQSQLVVLRKAMRFDTLDFTAPGLFDSPWNEAEVLGSAVWLWMHSPAHRDAPLHSLSALLLPALKHKQFILACEQGKPVFYLSWLNLSAQAQARYLRESPLCIPDADWNSGDCMWIHDWVAPFGHTQQITRLLQRRLLANRCARALYHRGEERGLRVKTFQGIGVMPAEARAWFEAHPLPSAS
;
A
#
# COMPACT_ATOMS: atom_id res chain seq x y z
N MET A 1 54.94 4.41 -39.20
CA MET A 1 56.09 4.79 -40.04
C MET A 1 57.36 4.28 -39.37
N PHE A 2 58.12 3.44 -40.09
CA PHE A 2 59.53 3.07 -39.91
C PHE A 2 60.06 2.50 -38.57
N PHE A 3 60.20 1.16 -38.55
CA PHE A 3 61.40 0.44 -38.06
C PHE A 3 62.64 0.86 -38.90
N PRO A 4 63.94 0.58 -38.55
CA PRO A 4 64.52 -0.64 -37.92
C PRO A 4 65.65 -0.30 -36.90
N SER A 5 66.54 -1.14 -36.34
CA SER A 5 67.18 -2.38 -36.80
C SER A 5 67.85 -3.20 -35.68
N ARG A 6 68.02 -4.49 -35.98
CA ARG A 6 68.71 -5.57 -35.25
C ARG A 6 70.25 -5.44 -35.21
N SER A 7 70.87 -6.07 -34.19
CA SER A 7 72.04 -6.98 -34.32
C SER A 7 72.33 -7.63 -32.95
N ARG A 8 72.01 -8.92 -32.72
CA ARG A 8 72.86 -10.13 -32.88
C ARG A 8 74.20 -10.11 -32.13
N GLY A 9 74.38 -11.08 -31.22
CA GLY A 9 75.67 -11.48 -30.66
C GLY A 9 75.51 -12.60 -29.62
N LEU A 10 75.74 -13.85 -30.05
CA LEU A 10 75.72 -15.11 -29.28
C LEU A 10 77.02 -15.33 -28.49
N LEU A 11 77.01 -16.44 -27.72
CA LEU A 11 78.12 -17.20 -27.09
C LEU A 11 78.55 -16.76 -25.68
N LEU A 12 78.96 -17.62 -24.74
CA LEU A 12 78.75 -19.05 -24.42
C LEU A 12 79.67 -19.32 -23.20
N CYS A 13 79.18 -20.12 -22.26
CA CYS A 13 79.95 -21.10 -21.45
C CYS A 13 80.83 -20.73 -20.24
N ARG A 14 80.59 -21.54 -19.19
CA ARG A 14 81.47 -22.11 -18.13
C ARG A 14 81.83 -21.20 -16.93
N ALA A 15 81.37 -21.50 -15.71
CA ALA A 15 81.57 -22.67 -14.83
C ALA A 15 82.95 -22.73 -14.13
N GLY A 16 82.93 -22.68 -12.80
CA GLY A 16 84.07 -22.95 -11.88
C GLY A 16 83.92 -22.17 -10.57
N LYS A 17 83.29 -22.72 -9.52
CA LYS A 17 83.87 -23.52 -8.42
C LYS A 17 84.92 -22.78 -7.55
N SER A 18 84.46 -22.47 -6.33
CA SER A 18 85.08 -22.71 -5.02
C SER A 18 86.47 -22.14 -4.70
N ALA A 19 86.56 -21.30 -3.66
CA ALA A 19 87.51 -21.47 -2.55
C ALA A 19 87.19 -20.57 -1.35
N VAL A 20 87.38 -21.16 -0.18
CA VAL A 20 87.18 -20.67 1.19
C VAL A 20 88.46 -20.01 1.70
N ALA A 21 88.38 -18.93 2.50
CA ALA A 21 89.27 -18.69 3.65
C ALA A 21 88.83 -17.49 4.52
N PHE A 22 88.96 -17.71 5.83
CA PHE A 22 88.67 -16.88 7.00
C PHE A 22 89.43 -15.54 7.09
N CYS A 23 88.84 -14.51 7.72
CA CYS A 23 89.36 -13.93 8.98
C CYS A 23 88.41 -12.90 9.66
N HIS A 24 88.71 -12.63 10.92
CA HIS A 24 87.93 -12.13 12.07
C HIS A 24 87.22 -10.74 12.03
N ALA A 25 86.06 -10.74 12.73
CA ALA A 25 85.59 -9.83 13.79
C ALA A 25 85.38 -8.32 13.52
N SER A 26 84.13 -7.86 13.55
CA SER A 26 83.54 -7.09 14.69
C SER A 26 82.33 -6.23 14.28
N LEU A 27 81.27 -6.35 15.09
CA LEU A 27 80.36 -5.29 15.58
C LEU A 27 79.29 -4.63 14.67
N VAL A 28 78.04 -4.82 15.12
CA VAL A 28 76.86 -3.93 15.13
C VAL A 28 75.80 -4.07 14.02
N ALA A 29 74.56 -4.30 14.48
CA ALA A 29 73.31 -4.53 13.76
C ALA A 29 72.87 -3.35 12.85
N PRO A 30 71.98 -3.56 11.85
CA PRO A 30 70.53 -3.57 12.13
C PRO A 30 69.70 -4.44 11.16
N THR A 31 69.11 -5.54 11.63
CA THR A 31 68.05 -6.26 10.89
C THR A 31 66.91 -6.65 11.81
N PHE A 32 66.23 -5.65 12.38
CA PHE A 32 65.02 -5.84 13.18
C PHE A 32 63.88 -4.87 12.79
N LYS A 33 63.94 -4.25 11.61
CA LYS A 33 62.86 -3.40 11.07
C LYS A 33 62.00 -4.07 9.98
N HIS A 34 62.51 -5.10 9.31
CA HIS A 34 61.77 -5.76 8.22
C HIS A 34 60.92 -6.95 8.69
N ALA A 35 61.23 -7.56 9.83
CA ALA A 35 60.42 -8.66 10.39
C ALA A 35 59.14 -8.16 11.07
N LEU A 36 59.13 -6.94 11.64
CA LEU A 36 57.95 -6.37 12.29
C LEU A 36 56.90 -5.90 11.28
N LEU A 37 57.32 -5.39 10.11
CA LEU A 37 56.40 -4.94 9.05
C LEU A 37 55.69 -6.11 8.36
N VAL A 38 56.37 -7.22 8.15
CA VAL A 38 55.76 -8.44 7.58
C VAL A 38 54.84 -9.13 8.59
N SER A 39 55.14 -9.04 9.89
CA SER A 39 54.28 -9.56 10.96
C SER A 39 53.02 -8.72 11.17
N LEU A 40 53.07 -7.39 10.97
CA LEU A 40 51.89 -6.52 11.03
C LEU A 40 50.96 -6.70 9.82
N LEU A 41 51.51 -7.05 8.65
CA LEU A 41 50.72 -7.34 7.44
C LEU A 41 49.96 -8.68 7.52
N ILE A 42 50.44 -9.65 8.31
CA ILE A 42 49.78 -10.96 8.49
C ILE A 42 48.65 -10.89 9.53
N LEU A 43 48.70 -9.96 10.49
CA LEU A 43 47.63 -9.71 11.47
C LEU A 43 46.51 -8.77 10.95
N ALA A 44 46.74 -8.04 9.86
CA ALA A 44 45.73 -7.17 9.23
C ALA A 44 44.75 -7.92 8.31
N GLY A 45 45.10 -9.13 7.85
CA GLY A 45 44.28 -9.96 6.97
C GLY A 45 42.90 -10.34 7.52
N PRO A 46 42.77 -10.84 8.77
CA PRO A 46 41.46 -11.17 9.34
C PRO A 46 40.62 -9.93 9.69
N ALA A 47 41.23 -8.78 9.98
CA ALA A 47 40.51 -7.55 10.30
C ALA A 47 39.82 -6.94 9.06
N ALA A 48 40.48 -6.93 7.90
CA ALA A 48 39.88 -6.45 6.65
C ALA A 48 38.78 -7.40 6.10
N ALA A 49 38.94 -8.71 6.29
CA ALA A 49 37.91 -9.69 5.95
C ALA A 49 36.69 -9.60 6.88
N ALA A 50 36.90 -9.39 8.19
CA ALA A 50 35.83 -9.17 9.16
C ALA A 50 35.06 -7.85 8.90
N ASP A 51 35.75 -6.75 8.56
CA ASP A 51 35.13 -5.47 8.18
C ASP A 51 34.14 -5.62 7.01
N SER A 52 34.47 -6.50 6.05
CA SER A 52 33.62 -6.76 4.89
C SER A 52 32.33 -7.50 5.25
N VAL A 53 32.36 -8.46 6.19
CA VAL A 53 31.17 -9.24 6.62
C VAL A 53 30.24 -8.40 7.50
N LEU A 54 30.78 -7.50 8.33
CA LEU A 54 30.01 -6.64 9.24
C LEU A 54 29.19 -5.58 8.46
N GLY A 55 29.81 -4.94 7.47
CA GLY A 55 29.13 -3.99 6.60
C GLY A 55 28.03 -4.63 5.74
N GLN A 56 28.20 -5.89 5.35
CA GLN A 56 27.21 -6.65 4.58
C GLN A 56 25.92 -6.88 5.37
N GLU A 57 26.00 -7.26 6.65
CA GLU A 57 24.81 -7.46 7.49
C GLU A 57 23.99 -6.17 7.64
N LEU A 58 24.65 -5.03 7.83
CA LEU A 58 23.96 -3.73 7.91
C LEU A 58 23.28 -3.35 6.58
N LEU A 59 23.92 -3.59 5.43
CA LEU A 59 23.29 -3.36 4.13
C LEU A 59 22.11 -4.30 3.89
N ARG A 60 22.23 -5.57 4.26
CA ARG A 60 21.16 -6.57 4.20
C ARG A 60 19.96 -6.15 5.06
N GLN A 61 20.21 -5.67 6.26
CA GLN A 61 19.17 -5.14 7.15
C GLN A 61 18.46 -3.92 6.54
N GLN A 62 19.18 -2.99 5.92
CA GLN A 62 18.58 -1.82 5.27
C GLN A 62 17.63 -2.21 4.12
N GLU A 63 17.98 -3.20 3.29
CA GLU A 63 17.10 -3.69 2.22
C GLU A 63 15.85 -4.40 2.80
N ARG A 64 15.98 -5.13 3.92
CA ARG A 64 14.82 -5.74 4.62
C ARG A 64 13.88 -4.68 5.18
N GLU A 65 14.42 -3.68 5.88
CA GLU A 65 13.63 -2.57 6.43
C GLU A 65 12.88 -1.81 5.32
N ARG A 66 13.54 -1.56 4.18
CA ARG A 66 12.91 -0.95 3.00
C ARG A 66 11.75 -1.80 2.48
N ALA A 67 11.97 -3.10 2.24
CA ALA A 67 10.94 -4.00 1.72
C ALA A 67 9.76 -4.15 2.69
N GLN A 68 10.03 -4.12 3.99
CA GLN A 68 8.99 -4.15 5.02
C GLN A 68 8.17 -2.85 5.07
N ARG A 69 8.84 -1.69 4.94
CA ARG A 69 8.18 -0.39 4.89
C ARG A 69 7.18 -0.29 3.74
N GLU A 70 7.58 -0.75 2.55
CA GLU A 70 6.71 -0.81 1.35
C GLU A 70 5.44 -1.65 1.58
N LYS A 71 5.48 -2.63 2.49
CA LYS A 71 4.33 -3.48 2.84
C LYS A 71 3.45 -2.90 3.96
N LEU A 72 4.04 -2.26 4.97
CA LEU A 72 3.33 -1.76 6.15
C LEU A 72 2.74 -0.36 5.95
N GLU A 73 3.31 0.44 5.05
CA GLU A 73 2.85 1.78 4.68
C GLU A 73 2.16 1.76 3.31
N PRO A 74 0.88 1.35 3.22
CA PRO A 74 0.16 1.39 1.95
C PRO A 74 0.03 2.83 1.45
N SER A 75 0.22 2.98 0.14
CA SER A 75 0.03 4.24 -0.58
C SER A 75 -1.17 4.06 -1.51
N PRO A 76 -2.40 4.30 -1.02
CA PRO A 76 -3.58 4.16 -1.86
C PRO A 76 -3.51 5.16 -3.02
N ASP A 77 -3.78 4.69 -4.23
CA ASP A 77 -3.98 5.55 -5.40
C ASP A 77 -5.47 5.71 -5.63
N VAL A 78 -6.00 6.88 -5.29
CA VAL A 78 -7.38 7.24 -5.59
C VAL A 78 -7.38 8.12 -6.82
N ARG A 79 -8.19 7.71 -7.80
CA ARG A 79 -8.44 8.44 -9.03
C ARG A 79 -9.90 8.28 -9.38
N PHE A 80 -10.56 9.38 -9.67
CA PHE A 80 -11.87 9.31 -10.30
C PHE A 80 -11.65 9.31 -11.81
N GLU A 81 -12.16 8.27 -12.46
CA GLU A 81 -12.28 8.27 -13.91
C GLU A 81 -13.31 9.34 -14.29
N LEU A 82 -12.80 10.46 -14.79
CA LEU A 82 -13.65 11.38 -15.51
C LEU A 82 -14.10 10.66 -16.77
N PRO A 83 -15.42 10.59 -17.07
CA PRO A 83 -15.87 10.19 -18.40
C PRO A 83 -15.00 10.96 -19.36
N GLY A 84 -14.21 10.23 -20.14
CA GLY A 84 -13.14 10.84 -20.91
C GLY A 84 -13.72 12.05 -21.62
N ALA A 85 -12.96 13.14 -21.68
CA ALA A 85 -13.04 14.00 -22.83
C ALA A 85 -12.62 13.14 -24.04
N GLN A 86 -13.45 12.16 -24.41
CA GLN A 86 -13.61 11.73 -25.77
C GLN A 86 -14.01 13.03 -26.44
N PHE A 87 -13.01 13.70 -27.01
CA PHE A 87 -13.20 14.31 -28.28
C PHE A 87 -13.65 13.14 -29.17
N ASP A 88 -14.95 12.83 -29.13
CA ASP A 88 -15.62 12.38 -30.33
C ASP A 88 -15.05 13.29 -31.41
N GLY A 89 -14.50 12.72 -32.48
CA GLY A 89 -13.89 13.47 -33.56
C GLY A 89 -14.83 14.46 -34.28
N ASP A 90 -15.89 14.90 -33.60
CA ASP A 90 -16.75 16.05 -33.82
C ASP A 90 -15.89 17.24 -34.23
N ARG A 91 -15.78 17.41 -35.54
CA ARG A 91 -15.32 18.64 -36.16
C ARG A 91 -16.47 19.63 -36.19
N LEU A 92 -16.15 20.92 -36.15
CA LEU A 92 -17.12 21.98 -36.35
C LEU A 92 -17.77 21.81 -37.73
N PRO A 93 -19.12 21.87 -37.83
CA PRO A 93 -19.82 21.70 -39.10
C PRO A 93 -19.35 22.69 -40.15
N GLU A 94 -19.11 22.22 -41.38
CA GLU A 94 -18.65 23.08 -42.48
C GLU A 94 -19.73 24.03 -42.98
N GLN A 95 -21.01 23.65 -42.85
CA GLN A 95 -22.16 24.43 -43.29
C GLN A 95 -23.27 24.38 -42.25
N GLU A 96 -23.71 25.54 -41.78
CA GLU A 96 -24.88 25.70 -40.91
C GLU A 96 -25.75 26.85 -41.43
N THR A 97 -27.06 26.77 -41.27
CA THR A 97 -27.97 27.88 -41.59
C THR A 97 -29.12 27.91 -40.59
N PRO A 98 -29.35 29.03 -39.87
CA PRO A 98 -28.54 30.26 -39.87
C PRO A 98 -27.16 30.07 -39.19
N CYS A 99 -26.16 30.85 -39.61
CA CYS A 99 -24.83 30.89 -38.98
C CYS A 99 -24.31 32.33 -38.89
N PHE A 100 -23.39 32.58 -37.95
CA PHE A 100 -22.76 33.88 -37.74
C PHE A 100 -21.24 33.74 -37.70
N ALA A 101 -20.51 34.68 -38.31
CA ALA A 101 -19.05 34.70 -38.27
C ALA A 101 -18.57 35.09 -36.88
N ILE A 102 -17.85 34.20 -36.18
CA ILE A 102 -17.36 34.45 -34.82
C ILE A 102 -15.92 34.95 -34.86
N HIS A 103 -15.68 36.20 -34.46
CA HIS A 103 -14.36 36.82 -34.41
C HIS A 103 -13.76 36.87 -33.01
N HIS A 104 -14.60 36.86 -31.97
CA HIS A 104 -14.16 36.91 -30.58
C HIS A 104 -15.02 35.96 -29.73
N ILE A 105 -14.39 35.30 -28.75
CA ILE A 105 -15.08 34.55 -27.71
C ILE A 105 -14.69 35.17 -26.37
N GLN A 106 -15.68 35.52 -25.55
CA GLN A 106 -15.48 36.13 -24.25
C GLN A 106 -16.07 35.25 -23.16
N LEU A 107 -15.32 35.03 -22.08
CA LEU A 107 -15.82 34.37 -20.87
C LEU A 107 -16.10 35.42 -19.80
N LEU A 108 -17.36 35.49 -19.35
CA LEU A 108 -17.90 36.43 -18.37
C LEU A 108 -18.23 35.72 -17.05
N GLY A 109 -18.30 36.46 -15.96
CA GLY A 109 -18.62 35.96 -14.61
C GLY A 109 -17.52 36.24 -13.59
N GLU A 110 -17.86 36.18 -12.30
CA GLU A 110 -16.96 36.52 -11.18
C GLU A 110 -15.63 35.74 -11.23
N ALA A 111 -15.70 34.44 -11.48
CA ALA A 111 -14.51 33.57 -11.53
C ALA A 111 -13.88 33.48 -12.93
N ALA A 112 -14.45 34.11 -13.96
CA ALA A 112 -13.99 33.99 -15.35
C ALA A 112 -12.49 34.29 -15.56
N PRO A 113 -11.85 35.25 -14.88
CA PRO A 113 -10.41 35.48 -15.00
C PRO A 113 -9.55 34.23 -14.76
N ALA A 114 -9.96 33.35 -13.85
CA ALA A 114 -9.24 32.11 -13.53
C ALA A 114 -9.40 31.01 -14.62
N PHE A 115 -10.32 31.19 -15.56
CA PHE A 115 -10.68 30.18 -16.57
C PHE A 115 -10.45 30.65 -18.02
N GLN A 116 -9.84 31.82 -18.23
CA GLN A 116 -9.57 32.33 -19.59
C GLN A 116 -8.73 31.37 -20.44
N TRP A 117 -7.87 30.57 -19.81
CA TRP A 117 -7.10 29.53 -20.49
C TRP A 117 -7.97 28.50 -21.23
N ALA A 118 -9.21 28.27 -20.79
CA ALA A 118 -10.11 27.29 -21.38
C ALA A 118 -10.66 27.73 -22.75
N LEU A 119 -10.67 29.04 -23.05
CA LEU A 119 -11.11 29.56 -24.35
C LEU A 119 -10.23 29.08 -25.51
N SER A 120 -8.96 28.77 -25.24
CA SER A 120 -8.06 28.18 -26.23
C SER A 120 -8.57 26.83 -26.76
N ALA A 121 -9.35 26.08 -25.97
CA ALA A 121 -9.89 24.79 -26.38
C ALA A 121 -10.96 24.90 -27.48
N ALA A 122 -11.59 26.07 -27.64
CA ALA A 122 -12.47 26.32 -28.79
C ALA A 122 -11.69 26.47 -30.12
N ASN A 123 -10.37 26.67 -30.05
CA ASN A 123 -9.53 27.00 -31.20
C ASN A 123 -8.33 26.05 -31.37
N PRO A 124 -8.55 24.73 -31.51
CA PRO A 124 -7.48 23.81 -31.89
C PRO A 124 -6.94 24.16 -33.29
N ALA A 125 -5.67 23.83 -33.54
CA ALA A 125 -4.96 24.25 -34.75
C ALA A 125 -5.60 23.73 -36.06
N ASP A 126 -6.29 22.59 -36.01
CA ASP A 126 -6.88 21.90 -37.14
C ASP A 126 -8.39 22.16 -37.31
N ASP A 127 -9.04 22.81 -36.34
CA ASP A 127 -10.48 23.08 -36.38
C ASP A 127 -10.89 24.30 -35.50
N PRO A 128 -10.42 25.51 -35.84
CA PRO A 128 -10.64 26.70 -35.01
C PRO A 128 -12.07 27.23 -35.12
N ALA A 129 -12.69 27.58 -33.98
CA ALA A 129 -13.99 28.24 -33.96
C ALA A 129 -13.93 29.70 -34.45
N LEU A 130 -12.84 30.40 -34.13
CA LEU A 130 -12.62 31.78 -34.55
C LEU A 130 -12.42 31.89 -36.06
N GLY A 131 -13.09 32.86 -36.68
CA GLY A 131 -13.09 33.10 -38.12
C GLY A 131 -14.07 32.24 -38.91
N ARG A 132 -14.75 31.27 -38.29
CA ARG A 132 -15.76 30.42 -38.95
C ARG A 132 -17.17 30.96 -38.78
N CYS A 133 -18.04 30.63 -39.74
CA CYS A 133 -19.49 30.82 -39.60
C CYS A 133 -20.05 29.66 -38.79
N LEU A 134 -20.48 29.93 -37.55
CA LEU A 134 -21.00 28.90 -36.65
C LEU A 134 -22.50 29.09 -36.43
N GLY A 135 -23.24 27.99 -36.51
CA GLY A 135 -24.64 27.93 -36.07
C GLY A 135 -24.74 27.34 -34.67
N ALA A 136 -25.93 26.90 -34.28
CA ALA A 136 -26.17 26.34 -32.95
C ALA A 136 -25.29 25.11 -32.65
N THR A 137 -25.03 24.28 -33.65
CA THR A 137 -24.24 23.05 -33.47
C THR A 137 -22.77 23.39 -33.24
N GLY A 138 -22.20 24.27 -34.06
CA GLY A 138 -20.81 24.73 -33.91
C GLY A 138 -20.56 25.49 -32.60
N ILE A 139 -21.52 26.30 -32.15
CA ILE A 139 -21.45 26.99 -30.86
C ILE A 139 -21.48 25.98 -29.71
N ASN A 140 -22.42 25.03 -29.73
CA ASN A 140 -22.51 23.99 -28.70
C ASN A 140 -21.24 23.13 -28.64
N LEU A 141 -20.65 22.79 -29.78
CA LEU A 141 -19.38 22.07 -29.81
C LEU A 141 -18.22 22.91 -29.25
N SER A 142 -18.15 24.20 -29.59
CA SER A 142 -17.15 25.12 -29.03
C SER A 142 -17.27 25.23 -27.51
N MET A 143 -18.50 25.33 -27.00
CA MET A 143 -18.79 25.30 -25.57
C MET A 143 -18.42 23.95 -24.92
N LYS A 144 -18.76 22.81 -25.57
CA LYS A 144 -18.37 21.46 -25.13
C LYS A 144 -16.85 21.34 -24.99
N ARG A 145 -16.08 21.86 -25.96
CA ARG A 145 -14.60 21.87 -25.90
C ARG A 145 -14.07 22.69 -24.72
N ILE A 146 -14.58 23.90 -24.50
CA ILE A 146 -14.21 24.76 -23.36
C ILE A 146 -14.58 24.06 -22.04
N GLN A 147 -15.80 23.53 -21.93
CA GLN A 147 -16.27 22.79 -20.76
C GLN A 147 -15.40 21.57 -20.45
N ASN A 148 -15.03 20.78 -21.47
CA ASN A 148 -14.18 19.62 -21.32
C ASN A 148 -12.77 20.01 -20.85
N ALA A 149 -12.22 21.13 -21.34
CA ALA A 149 -10.93 21.63 -20.88
C ALA A 149 -10.97 21.99 -19.37
N ILE A 150 -12.06 22.64 -18.92
CA ILE A 150 -12.32 22.94 -17.50
C ILE A 150 -12.40 21.66 -16.65
N VAL A 151 -13.18 20.68 -17.10
CA VAL A 151 -13.34 19.38 -16.44
C VAL A 151 -12.03 18.60 -16.37
N ALA A 152 -11.21 18.62 -17.43
CA ALA A 152 -9.92 17.94 -17.47
C ALA A 152 -8.96 18.41 -16.37
N ARG A 153 -9.04 19.69 -15.97
CA ARG A 153 -8.29 20.25 -14.83
C ARG A 153 -8.95 20.03 -13.46
N GLY A 154 -10.03 19.25 -13.40
CA GLY A 154 -10.69 18.82 -12.16
C GLY A 154 -11.90 19.65 -11.73
N PHE A 155 -12.28 20.71 -12.46
CA PHE A 155 -13.40 21.59 -12.08
C PHE A 155 -14.76 21.02 -12.56
N VAL A 156 -15.15 19.88 -12.01
CA VAL A 156 -16.28 19.06 -12.51
C VAL A 156 -17.66 19.70 -12.33
N THR A 157 -17.84 20.58 -11.34
CA THR A 157 -19.09 21.28 -11.04
C THR A 157 -19.17 22.68 -11.66
N THR A 158 -18.08 23.16 -12.27
CA THR A 158 -18.08 24.45 -12.98
C THR A 158 -18.73 24.28 -14.35
N ARG A 159 -19.57 25.24 -14.74
CA ARG A 159 -20.35 25.19 -16.00
C ARG A 159 -20.12 26.43 -16.85
N VAL A 160 -20.05 26.23 -18.17
CA VAL A 160 -20.04 27.30 -19.18
C VAL A 160 -21.38 27.30 -19.89
N LEU A 161 -22.06 28.44 -19.85
CA LEU A 161 -23.39 28.64 -20.43
C LEU A 161 -23.33 29.76 -21.48
N ALA A 162 -24.30 29.74 -22.41
CA ALA A 162 -24.53 30.85 -23.32
C ALA A 162 -25.92 31.43 -23.03
N GLU A 163 -25.97 32.71 -22.72
CA GLU A 163 -27.23 33.45 -22.59
C GLU A 163 -27.73 33.87 -23.97
N PRO A 164 -29.05 34.14 -24.13
CA PRO A 164 -29.59 34.74 -25.34
C PRO A 164 -28.84 36.02 -25.70
N GLN A 165 -28.27 36.08 -26.91
CA GLN A 165 -27.39 37.15 -27.34
C GLN A 165 -27.49 37.38 -28.85
N ASP A 166 -27.15 38.59 -29.28
CA ASP A 166 -26.99 38.93 -30.69
C ASP A 166 -25.56 38.64 -31.16
N LEU A 167 -25.43 37.75 -32.14
CA LEU A 167 -24.15 37.32 -32.71
C LEU A 167 -23.75 38.11 -33.98
N ASN A 168 -24.55 39.08 -34.43
CA ASN A 168 -24.25 39.90 -35.62
C ASN A 168 -22.94 40.68 -35.50
N GLN A 169 -22.52 41.00 -34.27
CA GLN A 169 -21.24 41.67 -33.98
C GLN A 169 -20.03 40.70 -33.99
N GLY A 170 -20.27 39.40 -34.23
CA GLY A 170 -19.25 38.36 -34.27
C GLY A 170 -18.57 38.09 -32.92
N THR A 171 -19.22 38.42 -31.79
CA THR A 171 -18.69 38.15 -30.46
C THR A 171 -19.58 37.15 -29.73
N LEU A 172 -19.05 35.95 -29.45
CA LEU A 172 -19.71 34.94 -28.65
C LEU A 172 -19.37 35.17 -27.15
N ARG A 173 -20.36 35.59 -26.38
CA ARG A 173 -20.27 35.79 -24.92
C ARG A 173 -20.76 34.54 -24.20
N LEU A 174 -19.89 33.95 -23.39
CA LEU A 174 -20.16 32.79 -22.56
C LEU A 174 -20.11 33.19 -21.09
N THR A 175 -21.06 32.72 -20.29
CA THR A 175 -21.11 32.96 -18.85
C THR A 175 -20.56 31.73 -18.11
N LEU A 176 -19.56 31.95 -17.26
CA LEU A 176 -19.02 30.94 -16.36
C LEU A 176 -19.79 30.94 -15.03
N VAL A 177 -20.38 29.80 -14.68
CA VAL A 177 -20.94 29.54 -13.36
C VAL A 177 -19.92 28.73 -12.56
N PRO A 178 -19.25 29.34 -11.55
CA PRO A 178 -18.25 28.63 -10.75
C PRO A 178 -18.90 27.57 -9.88
N GLY A 179 -18.34 26.37 -9.91
CA GLY A 179 -18.70 25.31 -8.97
C GLY A 179 -18.00 25.51 -7.64
N ARG A 180 -18.73 25.80 -6.56
CA ARG A 180 -18.15 26.08 -5.23
C ARG A 180 -18.56 25.05 -4.18
N ILE A 181 -17.67 24.78 -3.23
CA ILE A 181 -17.98 23.95 -2.07
C ILE A 181 -18.78 24.78 -1.08
N ARG A 182 -19.99 24.34 -0.71
CA ARG A 182 -20.76 24.99 0.36
C ARG A 182 -20.36 24.40 1.71
N ASN A 183 -20.60 23.11 1.92
CA ASN A 183 -20.22 22.41 3.15
C ASN A 183 -19.35 21.18 2.87
N ILE A 184 -18.43 20.89 3.79
CA ILE A 184 -17.72 19.62 3.87
C ILE A 184 -18.13 18.96 5.18
N ARG A 185 -18.81 17.82 5.11
CA ARG A 185 -19.42 17.18 6.28
C ARG A 185 -19.36 15.67 6.21
N PHE A 186 -19.37 15.03 7.37
CA PHE A 186 -19.59 13.59 7.44
C PHE A 186 -21.07 13.25 7.26
N ALA A 187 -21.34 12.09 6.67
CA ALA A 187 -22.67 11.49 6.69
C ALA A 187 -23.05 11.12 8.14
N GLU A 188 -24.35 11.13 8.46
CA GLU A 188 -24.88 10.89 9.81
C GLU A 188 -24.42 9.56 10.43
N ASN A 189 -24.16 8.55 9.60
CA ASN A 189 -23.74 7.22 10.01
C ASN A 189 -22.20 7.03 10.07
N SER A 190 -21.42 8.12 10.00
CA SER A 190 -19.96 8.05 10.10
C SER A 190 -19.51 7.85 11.55
N SER A 191 -18.41 7.13 11.72
CA SER A 191 -17.84 6.89 13.06
C SER A 191 -17.34 8.20 13.68
N SER A 192 -17.54 8.37 14.99
CA SER A 192 -17.19 9.58 15.74
C SER A 192 -15.68 9.90 15.74
N ARG A 193 -14.84 8.93 15.40
CA ARG A 193 -13.38 9.12 15.26
C ARG A 193 -13.00 9.90 13.99
N ALA A 194 -13.91 10.05 13.03
CA ALA A 194 -13.60 10.66 11.75
C ALA A 194 -13.17 12.13 11.91
N ARG A 195 -12.17 12.57 11.13
CA ARG A 195 -11.62 13.93 11.26
C ARG A 195 -11.30 14.56 9.90
N ILE A 196 -11.87 15.75 9.64
CA ILE A 196 -11.78 16.47 8.36
C ILE A 196 -10.50 17.32 8.27
N TRP A 197 -10.19 18.08 9.33
CA TRP A 197 -9.27 19.23 9.27
C TRP A 197 -7.85 18.93 8.75
N ASN A 198 -7.37 17.70 8.92
CA ASN A 198 -6.05 17.29 8.42
C ASN A 198 -6.12 16.41 7.16
N ALA A 199 -7.26 15.80 6.86
CA ALA A 199 -7.41 14.95 5.67
C ALA A 199 -7.78 15.77 4.43
N VAL A 200 -8.66 16.76 4.57
CA VAL A 200 -9.26 17.47 3.43
C VAL A 200 -8.49 18.78 3.16
N PRO A 201 -7.90 18.95 1.95
CA PRO A 201 -7.14 20.17 1.63
C PRO A 201 -8.00 21.35 1.15
N ALA A 202 -9.32 21.16 0.97
CA ALA A 202 -10.26 22.18 0.54
C ALA A 202 -11.14 22.70 1.69
N ASN A 203 -11.67 23.92 1.55
CA ASN A 203 -12.55 24.58 2.50
C ASN A 203 -13.89 24.98 1.88
N SER A 204 -14.86 25.30 2.72
CA SER A 204 -16.09 25.97 2.30
C SER A 204 -15.80 27.30 1.60
N GLY A 205 -16.45 27.54 0.46
CA GLY A 205 -16.28 28.69 -0.41
C GLY A 205 -15.29 28.48 -1.56
N ASP A 206 -14.39 27.49 -1.46
CA ASP A 206 -13.41 27.20 -2.49
C ASP A 206 -14.07 26.72 -3.80
N LEU A 207 -13.41 26.95 -4.93
CA LEU A 207 -13.79 26.29 -6.19
C LEU A 207 -13.61 24.79 -6.02
N LEU A 208 -14.65 24.01 -6.27
CA LEU A 208 -14.59 22.56 -6.14
C LEU A 208 -13.65 22.01 -7.22
N ASN A 209 -12.55 21.40 -6.77
CA ASN A 209 -11.62 20.68 -7.63
C ASN A 209 -11.55 19.21 -7.22
N LEU A 210 -11.72 18.32 -8.20
CA LEU A 210 -11.67 16.88 -8.00
C LEU A 210 -10.34 16.41 -7.40
N ARG A 211 -9.23 17.10 -7.69
CA ARG A 211 -7.89 16.72 -7.17
C ARG A 211 -7.79 16.89 -5.65
N ASP A 212 -8.48 17.87 -5.09
CA ASP A 212 -8.59 18.04 -3.64
C ASP A 212 -9.38 16.89 -3.01
N ILE A 213 -10.44 16.44 -3.68
CA ILE A 213 -11.30 15.33 -3.24
C ILE A 213 -10.58 13.98 -3.34
N GLU A 214 -9.83 13.75 -4.42
CA GLU A 214 -8.96 12.58 -4.57
C GLU A 214 -7.93 12.55 -3.44
N GLN A 215 -7.26 13.67 -3.16
CA GLN A 215 -6.30 13.75 -2.07
C GLN A 215 -6.94 13.50 -0.70
N ALA A 216 -8.13 14.06 -0.45
CA ALA A 216 -8.88 13.79 0.78
C ALA A 216 -9.19 12.29 0.94
N LEU A 217 -9.68 11.65 -0.12
CA LEU A 217 -10.02 10.23 -0.10
C LEU A 217 -8.76 9.35 0.06
N GLU A 218 -7.61 9.74 -0.51
CA GLU A 218 -6.32 9.06 -0.24
C GLU A 218 -5.91 9.19 1.22
N ASN A 219 -6.03 10.39 1.81
CA ASN A 219 -5.69 10.62 3.21
C ASN A 219 -6.57 9.77 4.14
N PHE A 220 -7.87 9.64 3.85
CA PHE A 220 -8.77 8.76 4.61
C PHE A 220 -8.44 7.27 4.40
N LYS A 221 -8.16 6.84 3.17
CA LYS A 221 -7.83 5.44 2.83
C LYS A 221 -6.41 5.02 3.22
N ARG A 222 -5.55 5.97 3.61
CA ARG A 222 -4.20 5.67 4.15
C ARG A 222 -4.28 4.85 5.43
N VAL A 223 -5.36 5.00 6.20
CA VAL A 223 -5.71 4.20 7.38
C VAL A 223 -6.35 2.88 6.92
N PRO A 224 -5.65 1.74 6.90
CA PRO A 224 -6.12 0.56 6.16
C PRO A 224 -7.27 -0.19 6.83
N THR A 225 -7.53 0.10 8.11
CA THR A 225 -8.72 -0.38 8.85
C THR A 225 -9.95 0.48 8.64
N ALA A 226 -9.83 1.64 7.98
CA ALA A 226 -10.94 2.53 7.67
C ALA A 226 -11.46 2.31 6.25
N GLU A 227 -12.78 2.36 6.11
CA GLU A 227 -13.48 2.45 4.83
C GLU A 227 -13.96 3.89 4.66
N ALA A 228 -13.68 4.46 3.50
CA ALA A 228 -14.01 5.85 3.19
C ALA A 228 -14.53 5.98 1.77
N ASP A 229 -15.55 6.83 1.61
CA ASP A 229 -16.13 7.25 0.34
C ASP A 229 -16.50 8.75 0.41
N ILE A 230 -16.46 9.44 -0.72
CA ILE A 230 -16.82 10.86 -0.79
C ILE A 230 -17.78 11.08 -1.94
N GLN A 231 -18.90 11.73 -1.64
CA GLN A 231 -19.93 12.09 -2.60
C GLN A 231 -20.02 13.61 -2.74
N ILE A 232 -20.16 14.07 -3.98
CA ILE A 232 -20.43 15.47 -4.30
C ILE A 232 -21.91 15.55 -4.63
N VAL A 233 -22.67 16.23 -3.78
CA VAL A 233 -24.12 16.39 -3.94
C VAL A 233 -24.46 17.87 -4.15
N PRO A 234 -25.49 18.21 -4.94
CA PRO A 234 -25.97 19.59 -5.03
C PRO A 234 -26.32 20.15 -3.66
N ALA A 235 -26.03 21.44 -3.41
CA ALA A 235 -26.42 22.07 -2.16
C ALA A 235 -27.95 22.26 -2.10
N GLU A 236 -28.56 21.93 -0.97
CA GLU A 236 -30.00 22.07 -0.72
C GLU A 236 -30.30 23.19 0.30
N GLY A 237 -31.56 23.66 0.34
CA GLY A 237 -32.05 24.68 1.28
C GLY A 237 -32.19 26.09 0.68
N ALA A 238 -32.88 26.98 1.40
CA ALA A 238 -33.28 28.30 0.90
C ALA A 238 -32.10 29.22 0.55
N ASP A 239 -30.96 29.04 1.22
CA ASP A 239 -29.74 29.84 0.99
C ASP A 239 -28.77 29.21 -0.02
N ALA A 240 -29.13 28.09 -0.66
CA ALA A 240 -28.28 27.43 -1.66
C ALA A 240 -28.20 28.26 -2.95
N LYS A 241 -26.98 28.58 -3.39
CA LYS A 241 -26.78 29.29 -4.67
C LYS A 241 -26.53 28.32 -5.83
N PRO A 242 -26.94 28.67 -7.06
CA PRO A 242 -26.57 27.90 -8.25
C PRO A 242 -25.05 27.72 -8.34
N GLY A 243 -24.61 26.48 -8.62
CA GLY A 243 -23.19 26.11 -8.68
C GLY A 243 -22.60 25.68 -7.33
N GLU A 244 -23.35 25.74 -6.23
CA GLU A 244 -22.88 25.21 -4.94
C GLU A 244 -23.11 23.69 -4.81
N SER A 245 -22.16 23.02 -4.16
CA SER A 245 -22.23 21.58 -3.86
C SER A 245 -21.73 21.30 -2.45
N ASP A 246 -22.34 20.32 -1.80
CA ASP A 246 -21.88 19.75 -0.54
C ASP A 246 -20.99 18.53 -0.81
N VAL A 247 -19.91 18.41 -0.05
CA VAL A 247 -19.01 17.25 -0.03
C VAL A 247 -19.37 16.40 1.19
N VAL A 248 -20.00 15.25 0.93
CA VAL A 248 -20.47 14.31 1.97
C VAL A 248 -19.50 13.15 2.07
N ILE A 249 -18.89 13.00 3.25
CA ILE A 249 -17.88 11.98 3.52
C ILE A 249 -18.51 10.84 4.31
N HIS A 250 -18.47 9.63 3.77
CA HIS A 250 -18.81 8.41 4.50
C HIS A 250 -17.52 7.81 5.05
N TRP A 251 -17.38 7.78 6.37
CA TRP A 251 -16.17 7.24 7.01
C TRP A 251 -16.52 6.27 8.13
N LYS A 252 -15.99 5.03 8.05
CA LYS A 252 -16.23 3.98 9.04
C LYS A 252 -14.93 3.25 9.38
N GLN A 253 -14.73 2.99 10.67
CA GLN A 253 -13.63 2.18 11.18
C GLN A 253 -14.15 1.38 12.37
N ALA A 254 -14.04 0.05 12.32
CA ALA A 254 -14.50 -0.82 13.41
C ALA A 254 -13.40 -1.04 14.46
N LEU A 255 -12.35 -1.78 14.12
CA LEU A 255 -11.19 -2.00 14.99
C LEU A 255 -9.93 -1.37 14.36
N PRO A 256 -9.29 -0.39 15.02
CA PRO A 256 -8.10 0.30 14.51
C PRO A 256 -6.81 -0.52 14.64
N LEU A 257 -6.88 -1.85 14.80
CA LEU A 257 -5.73 -2.70 15.10
C LEU A 257 -5.47 -3.70 13.98
N ARG A 258 -4.21 -3.81 13.54
CA ARG A 258 -3.75 -4.83 12.61
C ARG A 258 -2.55 -5.57 13.17
N LEU A 259 -2.55 -6.90 13.05
CA LEU A 259 -1.41 -7.74 13.36
C LEU A 259 -0.88 -8.35 12.05
N SER A 260 0.39 -8.13 11.75
CA SER A 260 1.08 -8.81 10.66
C SER A 260 2.15 -9.72 11.21
N LEU A 261 2.11 -10.99 10.80
CA LEU A 261 3.14 -11.98 11.10
C LEU A 261 3.81 -12.35 9.78
N SER A 262 5.13 -12.34 9.71
CA SER A 262 5.87 -12.76 8.52
C SER A 262 7.01 -13.69 8.87
N LEU A 263 7.25 -14.66 7.98
CA LEU A 263 8.35 -15.63 8.05
C LEU A 263 9.04 -15.67 6.69
N ASP A 264 10.36 -15.59 6.69
CA ASP A 264 11.19 -15.73 5.49
C ASP A 264 12.58 -16.29 5.80
N ASP A 265 13.35 -16.57 4.77
CA ASP A 265 14.75 -17.04 4.82
C ASP A 265 15.71 -16.00 4.20
N SER A 266 15.42 -14.71 4.37
CA SER A 266 16.30 -13.61 3.92
C SER A 266 17.54 -13.41 4.78
N GLY A 267 17.67 -14.18 5.88
CA GLY A 267 18.81 -14.30 6.79
C GLY A 267 20.16 -14.57 6.13
N SER A 268 21.25 -14.35 6.88
CA SER A 268 22.58 -14.89 6.55
C SER A 268 22.86 -16.14 7.39
N ASP A 269 23.70 -17.02 6.88
CA ASP A 269 24.11 -18.22 7.60
C ASP A 269 24.85 -17.94 8.91
N SER A 270 25.51 -16.77 9.03
CA SER A 270 26.28 -16.39 10.22
C SER A 270 25.46 -15.67 11.30
N THR A 271 24.31 -15.09 10.96
CA THR A 271 23.45 -14.31 11.87
C THR A 271 22.01 -14.84 12.00
N GLY A 272 21.74 -16.01 11.39
CA GLY A 272 20.47 -16.72 11.42
C GLY A 272 19.73 -16.63 10.09
N LYS A 273 19.56 -17.77 9.42
CA LYS A 273 19.02 -17.85 8.05
C LYS A 273 17.52 -17.59 7.98
N TYR A 274 16.76 -18.15 8.92
CA TYR A 274 15.32 -17.95 9.01
C TYR A 274 15.02 -16.71 9.84
N GLN A 275 14.03 -15.92 9.42
CA GLN A 275 13.68 -14.64 10.01
C GLN A 275 12.18 -14.60 10.27
N GLY A 276 11.80 -14.16 11.46
CA GLY A 276 10.44 -13.89 11.85
C GLY A 276 10.24 -12.40 12.12
N ASN A 277 9.10 -11.86 11.73
CA ASN A 277 8.74 -10.48 12.05
C ASN A 277 7.27 -10.38 12.49
N VAL A 278 7.05 -9.61 13.56
CA VAL A 278 5.74 -9.32 14.13
C VAL A 278 5.55 -7.81 14.09
N ALA A 279 4.57 -7.34 13.32
CA ALA A 279 4.18 -5.94 13.26
C ALA A 279 2.79 -5.74 13.84
N LEU A 280 2.69 -4.82 14.80
CA LEU A 280 1.43 -4.37 15.39
C LEU A 280 1.16 -2.94 14.94
N SER A 281 0.12 -2.74 14.14
CA SER A 281 -0.28 -1.43 13.64
C SER A 281 -1.53 -0.93 14.36
N PHE A 282 -1.48 0.31 14.85
CA PHE A 282 -2.62 1.03 15.39
C PHE A 282 -2.95 2.15 14.40
N ASP A 283 -3.90 1.92 13.52
CA ASP A 283 -4.26 2.92 12.53
C ASP A 283 -5.26 3.92 13.12
N HIS A 284 -5.09 5.20 12.80
CA HIS A 284 -5.87 6.31 13.35
C HIS A 284 -5.72 6.45 14.87
N LEU A 285 -4.51 6.21 15.38
CA LEU A 285 -4.18 6.15 16.82
C LEU A 285 -4.59 7.43 17.54
N LEU A 286 -4.20 8.59 17.02
CA LEU A 286 -4.53 9.91 17.57
C LEU A 286 -5.83 10.49 16.99
N THR A 287 -6.56 9.73 16.18
CA THR A 287 -7.73 10.18 15.40
C THR A 287 -7.43 11.28 14.38
N LEU A 288 -6.20 11.30 13.87
CA LEU A 288 -5.69 12.31 12.94
C LEU A 288 -5.35 11.69 11.58
N ASN A 289 -6.06 10.66 11.16
CA ASN A 289 -5.78 9.91 9.92
C ASN A 289 -4.32 9.41 9.88
N ASP A 290 -3.76 9.17 11.07
CA ASP A 290 -2.38 8.82 11.32
C ASP A 290 -2.16 7.31 11.24
N LEU A 291 -0.97 6.90 10.81
CA LEU A 291 -0.56 5.50 10.74
C LEU A 291 0.61 5.28 11.68
N PHE A 292 0.41 4.40 12.66
CA PHE A 292 1.43 4.00 13.63
C PHE A 292 1.64 2.49 13.58
N TYR A 293 2.90 2.05 13.61
CA TYR A 293 3.21 0.65 13.86
C TYR A 293 4.49 0.47 14.68
N LEU A 294 4.51 -0.61 15.44
CA LEU A 294 5.71 -1.18 16.02
C LEU A 294 5.97 -2.52 15.36
N SER A 295 7.20 -2.76 14.94
CA SER A 295 7.62 -4.05 14.40
C SER A 295 8.81 -4.59 15.16
N TYR A 296 8.82 -5.90 15.38
CA TYR A 296 9.92 -6.63 15.97
C TYR A 296 10.31 -7.79 15.06
N ASN A 297 11.58 -7.83 14.65
CA ASN A 297 12.15 -8.91 13.85
C ASN A 297 13.18 -9.68 14.68
N HIS A 298 13.23 -10.99 14.49
CA HIS A 298 14.17 -11.88 15.18
C HIS A 298 14.51 -13.07 14.29
N ASP A 299 15.74 -13.56 14.37
CA ASP A 299 16.13 -14.80 13.70
C ASP A 299 15.41 -16.01 14.31
N LEU A 300 15.14 -17.02 13.50
CA LEU A 300 14.52 -18.27 13.93
C LEU A 300 15.51 -19.44 13.80
N GLY A 301 16.80 -19.14 13.88
CA GLY A 301 17.89 -20.09 13.63
C GLY A 301 18.15 -20.36 12.14
N GLY A 302 18.67 -21.55 11.84
CA GLY A 302 19.20 -21.92 10.52
C GLY A 302 20.60 -21.32 10.27
N GLY A 303 21.29 -21.77 9.22
CA GLY A 303 22.66 -21.34 8.90
C GLY A 303 23.75 -22.24 9.50
N GLN A 304 24.91 -21.67 9.84
CA GLN A 304 26.13 -22.38 10.29
C GLN A 304 25.98 -23.07 11.67
N SER A 305 27.04 -23.42 12.38
CA SER A 305 26.94 -23.93 13.78
C SER A 305 27.58 -22.93 14.74
N GLY A 306 27.17 -22.93 16.01
CA GLY A 306 27.68 -21.99 17.03
C GLY A 306 26.70 -20.87 17.40
N GLU A 307 27.13 -20.00 18.32
CA GLU A 307 26.34 -18.88 18.82
C GLU A 307 26.19 -17.80 17.72
N ARG A 308 24.94 -17.45 17.40
CA ARG A 308 24.58 -16.44 16.42
C ARG A 308 23.16 -15.95 16.64
N GLY A 309 22.86 -14.79 16.08
CA GLY A 309 21.50 -14.32 15.98
C GLY A 309 21.41 -12.89 15.51
N SER A 310 20.20 -12.50 15.13
CA SER A 310 19.87 -11.14 14.72
C SER A 310 18.50 -10.75 15.21
N LYS A 311 18.37 -9.53 15.71
CA LYS A 311 17.10 -8.99 16.17
C LYS A 311 17.04 -7.50 15.88
N GLY A 312 15.84 -7.00 15.70
CA GLY A 312 15.61 -5.58 15.49
C GLY A 312 14.22 -5.16 15.85
N HIS A 313 14.04 -3.87 16.01
CA HIS A 313 12.74 -3.27 16.19
C HIS A 313 12.64 -1.97 15.41
N THR A 314 11.45 -1.68 14.90
CA THR A 314 11.15 -0.47 14.14
C THR A 314 9.86 0.15 14.67
N LEU A 315 9.92 1.43 15.02
CA LEU A 315 8.78 2.26 15.33
C LEU A 315 8.57 3.24 14.18
N HIS A 316 7.33 3.34 13.71
CA HIS A 316 6.95 4.29 12.67
C HIS A 316 5.67 5.04 13.04
N TYR A 317 5.65 6.33 12.74
CA TYR A 317 4.48 7.19 12.84
C TYR A 317 4.39 8.10 11.62
N SER A 318 3.22 8.22 11.00
CA SER A 318 2.98 9.18 9.92
C SER A 318 1.64 9.89 10.05
N LEU A 319 1.62 11.16 9.66
CA LEU A 319 0.49 12.08 9.79
C LEU A 319 0.27 12.85 8.49
N PRO A 320 -0.88 12.69 7.81
CA PRO A 320 -1.25 13.53 6.68
C PRO A 320 -1.83 14.88 7.13
N TYR A 321 -1.54 15.93 6.37
CA TYR A 321 -2.12 17.27 6.50
C TYR A 321 -2.38 17.88 5.12
N GLY A 322 -3.57 17.65 4.56
CA GLY A 322 -3.95 18.06 3.21
C GLY A 322 -2.99 17.46 2.18
N TYR A 323 -2.18 18.31 1.54
CA TYR A 323 -1.14 17.92 0.58
C TYR A 323 0.21 17.56 1.20
N TRP A 324 0.36 17.67 2.52
CA TRP A 324 1.57 17.35 3.26
C TRP A 324 1.48 16.01 3.97
N MET A 325 2.63 15.38 4.19
CA MET A 325 2.76 14.18 5.02
C MET A 325 4.05 14.24 5.83
N LEU A 326 3.92 14.13 7.15
CA LEU A 326 5.02 13.93 8.09
C LEU A 326 5.19 12.43 8.34
N GLY A 327 6.42 11.95 8.31
CA GLY A 327 6.79 10.57 8.68
C GLY A 327 7.97 10.59 9.64
N ILE A 328 7.92 9.75 10.67
CA ILE A 328 8.97 9.57 11.66
C ILE A 328 9.22 8.07 11.79
N THR A 329 10.47 7.66 11.61
CA THR A 329 10.88 6.26 11.73
C THR A 329 12.09 6.18 12.66
N ALA A 330 12.05 5.24 13.61
CA ALA A 330 13.20 4.89 14.44
C ALA A 330 13.38 3.38 14.40
N SER A 331 14.57 2.91 14.05
CA SER A 331 14.92 1.49 14.05
C SER A 331 16.20 1.24 14.82
N GLU A 332 16.28 0.06 15.42
CA GLU A 332 17.44 -0.43 16.15
C GLU A 332 17.62 -1.91 15.83
N TYR A 333 18.88 -2.32 15.68
CA TYR A 333 19.25 -3.63 15.19
C TYR A 333 20.50 -4.13 15.89
N ASP A 334 20.43 -5.36 16.39
CA ASP A 334 21.55 -6.07 17.00
C ASP A 334 21.80 -7.36 16.24
N TYR A 335 23.07 -7.70 16.07
CA TYR A 335 23.48 -9.00 15.55
C TYR A 335 24.70 -9.53 16.30
N HIS A 336 24.87 -10.85 16.26
CA HIS A 336 26.09 -11.49 16.71
C HIS A 336 26.35 -12.78 15.94
N GLN A 337 27.63 -13.14 15.84
CA GLN A 337 28.11 -14.33 15.14
C GLN A 337 29.38 -14.87 15.81
N SER A 338 29.57 -16.18 15.71
CA SER A 338 30.80 -16.85 16.14
C SER A 338 31.81 -16.89 14.99
N VAL A 339 33.01 -16.35 15.21
CA VAL A 339 34.11 -16.36 14.24
C VAL A 339 35.24 -17.24 14.78
N ALA A 340 35.58 -18.31 14.06
CA ALA A 340 36.67 -19.19 14.45
C ALA A 340 38.03 -18.47 14.34
N GLY A 341 38.73 -18.33 15.47
CA GLY A 341 40.11 -17.87 15.51
C GLY A 341 41.10 -19.04 15.54
N ALA A 342 42.40 -18.71 15.56
CA ALA A 342 43.47 -19.72 15.53
C ALA A 342 43.52 -20.60 16.80
N SER A 343 43.17 -20.05 17.96
CA SER A 343 43.22 -20.74 19.26
C SER A 343 41.87 -20.76 20.00
N GLN A 344 40.94 -19.87 19.64
CA GLN A 344 39.62 -19.78 20.25
C GLN A 344 38.59 -19.24 19.25
N THR A 345 37.32 -19.49 19.51
CA THR A 345 36.21 -18.86 18.80
C THR A 345 35.90 -17.52 19.45
N TYR A 346 35.85 -16.45 18.65
CA TYR A 346 35.50 -15.11 19.08
C TYR A 346 34.04 -14.82 18.78
N ARG A 347 33.32 -14.17 19.70
CA ARG A 347 31.99 -13.64 19.46
C ARG A 347 32.11 -12.23 18.90
N TYR A 348 31.69 -12.06 17.65
CA TYR A 348 31.54 -10.73 17.05
C TYR A 348 30.10 -10.28 17.22
N SER A 349 29.89 -9.03 17.62
CA SER A 349 28.56 -8.44 17.72
C SER A 349 28.54 -7.02 17.20
N GLY A 350 27.38 -6.56 16.78
CA GLY A 350 27.20 -5.19 16.33
C GLY A 350 25.82 -4.66 16.65
N HIS A 351 25.78 -3.36 16.88
CA HIS A 351 24.59 -2.60 17.21
C HIS A 351 24.45 -1.44 16.22
N SER A 352 23.23 -1.18 15.76
CA SER A 352 22.92 -0.05 14.90
C SER A 352 21.60 0.58 15.26
N ARG A 353 21.55 1.91 15.21
CA ARG A 353 20.33 2.69 15.39
C ARG A 353 20.19 3.72 14.29
N ASN A 354 19.03 3.75 13.65
CA ASN A 354 18.68 4.68 12.59
C ASN A 354 17.44 5.48 13.00
N ASN A 355 17.45 6.78 12.75
CA ASN A 355 16.27 7.62 12.94
C ASN A 355 16.08 8.50 11.70
N GLU A 356 14.84 8.64 11.22
CA GLU A 356 14.46 9.46 10.08
C GLU A 356 13.24 10.32 10.45
N VAL A 357 13.28 11.60 10.09
CA VAL A 357 12.11 12.47 10.03
C VAL A 357 11.98 12.97 8.61
N ARG A 358 10.82 12.76 7.98
CA ARG A 358 10.55 13.06 6.58
C ARG A 358 9.30 13.92 6.46
N LEU A 359 9.41 15.05 5.78
CA LEU A 359 8.28 15.90 5.40
C LEU A 359 8.13 15.88 3.88
N SER A 360 6.99 15.44 3.38
CA SER A 360 6.69 15.38 1.95
C SER A 360 5.47 16.21 1.58
N ARG A 361 5.45 16.70 0.32
CA ARG A 361 4.35 17.47 -0.25
C ARG A 361 4.03 16.96 -1.65
N LEU A 362 2.74 16.76 -1.94
CA LEU A 362 2.27 16.61 -3.31
C LEU A 362 2.41 17.95 -4.05
N LEU A 363 3.29 18.00 -5.04
CA LEU A 363 3.55 19.21 -5.83
C LEU A 363 2.60 19.33 -7.01
N TYR A 364 2.22 18.19 -7.60
CA TYR A 364 1.39 18.14 -8.79
C TYR A 364 0.57 16.85 -8.84
N ARG A 365 -0.67 16.95 -9.31
CA ARG A 365 -1.54 15.82 -9.59
C ARG A 365 -2.56 16.15 -10.68
N ASP A 366 -2.80 15.16 -11.54
CA ASP A 366 -3.96 15.11 -12.44
C ASP A 366 -4.54 13.67 -12.45
N GLY A 367 -5.38 13.34 -13.45
CA GLY A 367 -6.01 12.02 -13.53
C GLY A 367 -5.05 10.86 -13.84
N VAL A 368 -3.83 11.16 -14.29
CA VAL A 368 -2.83 10.18 -14.73
C VAL A 368 -1.44 10.40 -14.13
N ARG A 369 -1.17 11.52 -13.45
CA ARG A 369 0.15 11.87 -12.92
C ARG A 369 0.08 12.30 -11.46
N LYS A 370 1.12 11.98 -10.71
CA LYS A 370 1.32 12.39 -9.31
C LYS A 370 2.80 12.67 -9.07
N THR A 371 3.14 13.86 -8.59
CA THR A 371 4.53 14.25 -8.27
C THR A 371 4.63 14.70 -6.82
N ILE A 372 5.52 14.07 -6.06
CA ILE A 372 5.75 14.33 -4.64
C ILE A 372 7.21 14.73 -4.45
N ALA A 373 7.47 15.78 -3.67
CA ALA A 373 8.80 16.09 -3.17
C ALA A 373 8.86 15.90 -1.66
N ALA A 374 10.01 15.48 -1.16
CA ALA A 374 10.24 15.27 0.26
C ALA A 374 11.60 15.82 0.69
N LEU A 375 11.63 16.35 1.91
CA LEU A 375 12.84 16.72 2.63
C LEU A 375 12.85 15.98 3.95
N GLY A 376 13.99 15.39 4.33
CA GLY A 376 14.12 14.66 5.57
C GLY A 376 15.45 14.88 6.26
N GLY A 377 15.45 14.68 7.59
CA GLY A 377 16.64 14.58 8.42
C GLY A 377 16.84 13.14 8.86
N TRP A 378 18.09 12.70 8.95
CA TRP A 378 18.42 11.35 9.37
C TRP A 378 19.59 11.34 10.35
N THR A 379 19.60 10.38 11.27
CA THR A 379 20.74 10.04 12.12
C THR A 379 21.00 8.54 12.08
N ARG A 380 22.28 8.16 12.17
CA ARG A 380 22.73 6.77 12.24
C ARG A 380 23.86 6.65 13.25
N SER A 381 23.76 5.71 14.17
CA SER A 381 24.86 5.28 15.03
C SER A 381 25.10 3.78 14.87
N SER A 382 26.36 3.37 14.93
CA SER A 382 26.73 1.96 14.92
C SER A 382 28.01 1.72 15.71
N SER A 383 28.09 0.58 16.40
CA SER A 383 29.27 0.09 17.09
C SER A 383 29.36 -1.42 16.93
N ASN A 384 30.60 -1.93 16.88
CA ASN A 384 30.89 -3.35 16.75
C ASN A 384 31.85 -3.78 17.87
N HIS A 385 31.76 -5.04 18.29
CA HIS A 385 32.51 -5.59 19.42
C HIS A 385 33.05 -6.98 19.09
N ILE A 386 34.15 -7.35 19.76
CA ILE A 386 34.73 -8.69 19.79
C ILE A 386 34.81 -9.11 21.25
N ASP A 387 34.14 -10.19 21.63
CA ASP A 387 34.07 -10.67 23.03
C ASP A 387 33.75 -9.51 24.00
N ASP A 388 32.68 -8.76 23.68
CA ASP A 388 32.19 -7.58 24.41
C ASP A 388 33.15 -6.38 24.48
N THR A 389 34.29 -6.44 23.81
CA THR A 389 35.24 -5.34 23.67
C THR A 389 34.96 -4.54 22.39
N GLU A 390 34.71 -3.25 22.51
CA GLU A 390 34.37 -2.41 21.37
C GLU A 390 35.56 -2.18 20.42
N ILE A 391 35.30 -2.29 19.13
CA ILE A 391 36.21 -1.91 18.05
C ILE A 391 36.00 -0.40 17.78
N GLU A 392 36.73 0.46 18.49
CA GLU A 392 36.55 1.92 18.40
C GLU A 392 36.68 2.47 16.97
N VAL A 393 37.56 1.87 16.15
CA VAL A 393 37.75 2.26 14.74
C VAL A 393 36.55 1.92 13.84
N GLN A 394 35.61 1.10 14.30
CA GLN A 394 34.34 0.80 13.60
C GLN A 394 33.14 1.56 14.18
N ARG A 395 33.34 2.34 15.26
CA ARG A 395 32.28 3.20 15.79
C ARG A 395 31.90 4.27 14.77
N ARG A 396 30.62 4.44 14.51
CA ARG A 396 30.07 5.45 13.60
C ARG A 396 28.96 6.23 14.30
N ARG A 397 28.95 7.55 14.12
CA ARG A 397 27.83 8.43 14.44
C ARG A 397 27.72 9.46 13.33
N MET A 398 26.61 9.44 12.60
CA MET A 398 26.41 10.18 11.37
C MET A 398 25.04 10.83 11.39
N ALA A 399 24.91 11.99 10.78
CA ALA A 399 23.64 12.67 10.62
C ALA A 399 23.66 13.53 9.37
N GLY A 400 22.49 13.79 8.82
CA GLY A 400 22.41 14.57 7.60
C GLY A 400 20.98 14.87 7.20
N TRP A 401 20.84 15.30 5.95
CA TRP A 401 19.56 15.53 5.31
C TRP A 401 19.45 14.75 4.01
N ALA A 402 18.23 14.57 3.54
CA ALA A 402 17.91 13.93 2.28
C ALA A 402 16.78 14.70 1.58
N PHE A 403 16.87 14.79 0.27
CA PHE A 403 15.82 15.29 -0.61
C PHE A 403 15.42 14.18 -1.57
N ASP A 404 14.13 13.98 -1.78
CA ASP A 404 13.61 12.99 -2.72
C ASP A 404 12.50 13.60 -3.58
N LEU A 405 12.50 13.25 -4.86
CA LEU A 405 11.45 13.55 -5.82
C LEU A 405 10.90 12.21 -6.33
N SER A 406 9.59 12.04 -6.27
CA SER A 406 8.88 10.85 -6.74
C SER A 406 7.81 11.25 -7.74
N HIS A 407 7.69 10.52 -8.84
CA HIS A 407 6.70 10.75 -9.88
C HIS A 407 6.05 9.43 -10.28
N ARG A 408 4.72 9.39 -10.30
CA ARG A 408 3.92 8.26 -10.79
C ARG A 408 3.13 8.73 -12.00
N GLU A 409 3.22 8.00 -13.09
CA GLU A 409 2.47 8.22 -14.32
C GLU A 409 1.70 6.96 -14.73
N PHE A 410 0.44 7.13 -15.11
CA PHE A 410 -0.42 6.07 -15.62
C PHE A 410 -0.54 6.20 -17.14
N VAL A 411 -0.14 5.16 -17.86
CA VAL A 411 -0.21 5.05 -19.32
C VAL A 411 -1.20 3.94 -19.67
N GLY A 412 -2.47 4.33 -19.83
CA GLY A 412 -3.58 3.37 -19.92
C GLY A 412 -3.71 2.56 -18.63
N THR A 413 -3.63 1.24 -18.74
CA THR A 413 -3.62 0.31 -17.59
C THR A 413 -2.24 0.09 -16.99
N SER A 414 -1.19 0.67 -17.57
CA SER A 414 0.19 0.54 -17.10
C SER A 414 0.56 1.68 -16.16
N THR A 415 1.50 1.43 -15.25
CA THR A 415 2.02 2.43 -14.31
C THR A 415 3.53 2.53 -14.46
N LEU A 416 4.05 3.76 -14.45
CA LEU A 416 5.46 4.09 -14.41
C LEU A 416 5.74 4.93 -13.15
N ASP A 417 6.58 4.39 -12.27
CA ASP A 417 7.09 5.05 -11.08
C ASP A 417 8.54 5.47 -11.30
N LEU A 418 8.86 6.73 -11.03
CA LEU A 418 10.17 7.32 -11.16
C LEU A 418 10.56 7.98 -9.84
N GLY A 419 11.83 7.90 -9.47
CA GLY A 419 12.32 8.66 -8.33
C GLY A 419 13.79 9.05 -8.42
N LEU A 420 14.09 10.19 -7.81
CA LEU A 420 15.41 10.79 -7.73
C LEU A 420 15.65 11.23 -6.28
N GLY A 421 16.78 10.82 -5.70
CA GLY A 421 17.16 11.15 -4.33
C GLY A 421 18.54 11.80 -4.27
N TYR A 422 18.71 12.71 -3.32
CA TYR A 422 20.01 13.26 -2.93
C TYR A 422 20.14 13.25 -1.41
N ARG A 423 21.18 12.59 -0.91
CA ARG A 423 21.47 12.46 0.52
C ARG A 423 22.81 13.10 0.84
N ARG A 424 22.86 13.92 1.89
CA ARG A 424 24.07 14.59 2.36
C ARG A 424 24.28 14.39 3.85
N GLY A 425 25.38 13.73 4.21
CA GLY A 425 25.91 13.68 5.57
C GLY A 425 26.56 15.01 5.98
N THR A 426 26.49 15.33 7.27
CA THR A 426 26.94 16.59 7.86
C THR A 426 27.59 16.33 9.23
N GLY A 427 28.15 17.38 9.86
CA GLY A 427 28.64 17.31 11.23
C GLY A 427 27.56 17.38 12.32
N ALA A 428 26.27 17.46 11.95
CA ALA A 428 25.17 17.61 12.91
C ALA A 428 25.09 16.42 13.89
N HIS A 429 24.40 16.60 15.02
CA HIS A 429 24.22 15.55 16.03
C HIS A 429 25.56 14.93 16.52
N ASN A 430 26.58 15.78 16.66
CA ASN A 430 27.94 15.40 17.07
C ASN A 430 28.52 14.27 16.19
N SER A 431 28.24 14.28 14.89
CA SER A 431 28.72 13.23 13.99
C SER A 431 30.23 13.06 14.07
N LEU A 432 30.67 11.81 14.23
CA LEU A 432 32.07 11.45 14.30
C LEU A 432 32.69 11.48 12.90
N ARG A 433 33.98 11.75 12.83
CA ARG A 433 34.76 11.56 11.61
C ARG A 433 34.91 10.06 11.37
N ALA A 434 34.75 9.62 10.13
CA ALA A 434 35.06 8.22 9.79
C ALA A 434 36.59 8.06 9.73
N PRO A 435 37.19 7.02 10.35
CA PRO A 435 38.64 6.80 10.26
C PRO A 435 39.17 6.70 8.82
N GLU A 436 38.33 6.21 7.90
CA GLU A 436 38.62 6.14 6.46
C GLU A 436 38.84 7.52 5.81
N GLU A 437 38.43 8.61 6.47
CA GLU A 437 38.69 9.97 5.98
C GLU A 437 40.18 10.33 5.98
N ASP A 438 41.01 9.69 6.81
CA ASP A 438 42.46 9.92 6.83
C ASP A 438 43.17 9.36 5.59
N PHE A 439 42.53 8.39 4.93
CA PHE A 439 43.05 7.71 3.73
C PHE A 439 42.31 8.11 2.45
N GLY A 440 41.26 8.94 2.56
CA GLY A 440 40.41 9.32 1.43
C GLY A 440 39.52 8.17 0.93
N GLU A 441 39.28 7.15 1.75
CA GLU A 441 38.58 5.92 1.37
C GLU A 441 37.09 5.94 1.76
N GLY A 442 36.69 6.88 2.61
CA GLY A 442 35.31 7.03 3.08
C GLY A 442 35.11 8.35 3.81
N THR A 443 33.85 8.77 4.03
CA THR A 443 33.54 9.89 4.91
C THR A 443 32.22 9.71 5.64
N SER A 444 32.12 10.27 6.84
CA SER A 444 30.83 10.40 7.55
C SER A 444 29.92 11.47 6.94
N ARG A 445 30.42 12.25 5.98
CA ARG A 445 29.72 13.35 5.29
C ARG A 445 29.39 12.99 3.85
N ALA A 446 28.89 11.77 3.65
CA ALA A 446 28.60 11.20 2.35
C ALA A 446 27.68 12.10 1.51
N ALA A 447 27.96 12.25 0.21
CA ALA A 447 27.03 12.84 -0.76
C ALA A 447 26.67 11.79 -1.80
N ILE A 448 25.41 11.35 -1.78
CA ILE A 448 24.91 10.21 -2.55
C ILE A 448 23.73 10.70 -3.39
N ILE A 449 23.72 10.33 -4.67
CA ILE A 449 22.61 10.53 -5.59
C ILE A 449 22.03 9.16 -5.90
N THR A 450 20.73 8.99 -5.77
CA THR A 450 20.03 7.75 -6.11
C THR A 450 18.98 8.01 -7.18
N ALA A 451 18.74 7.03 -8.05
CA ALA A 451 17.64 7.06 -8.99
C ALA A 451 16.98 5.69 -9.06
N HIS A 452 15.67 5.67 -9.33
CA HIS A 452 14.95 4.44 -9.61
C HIS A 452 13.83 4.67 -10.63
N ALA A 453 13.53 3.62 -11.38
CA ALA A 453 12.38 3.56 -12.27
C ALA A 453 11.73 2.18 -12.14
N GLN A 454 10.41 2.11 -12.08
CA GLN A 454 9.65 0.88 -12.02
C GLN A 454 8.44 0.96 -12.95
N ALA A 455 8.28 -0.02 -13.82
CA ALA A 455 7.18 -0.12 -14.75
C ALA A 455 6.35 -1.37 -14.44
N HIS A 456 5.03 -1.21 -14.33
CA HIS A 456 4.06 -2.28 -14.20
C HIS A 456 3.17 -2.28 -15.44
N VAL A 457 3.30 -3.31 -16.27
CA VAL A 457 2.63 -3.41 -17.57
C VAL A 457 1.80 -4.69 -17.61
N PRO A 458 0.49 -4.63 -17.32
CA PRO A 458 -0.42 -5.75 -17.53
C PRO A 458 -0.78 -5.87 -19.02
N PHE A 459 -0.79 -7.09 -19.55
CA PHE A 459 -1.17 -7.36 -20.94
C PHE A 459 -1.78 -8.76 -21.08
N GLU A 460 -2.46 -9.00 -22.21
CA GLU A 460 -2.99 -10.33 -22.53
C GLU A 460 -2.29 -10.92 -23.75
N LEU A 461 -1.87 -12.18 -23.65
CA LEU A 461 -1.30 -12.95 -24.76
C LEU A 461 -1.99 -14.31 -24.82
N ALA A 462 -2.55 -14.67 -25.98
CA ALA A 462 -3.28 -15.94 -26.16
C ALA A 462 -4.38 -16.19 -25.09
N ARG A 463 -5.11 -15.13 -24.69
CA ARG A 463 -6.14 -15.13 -23.61
C ARG A 463 -5.61 -15.41 -22.20
N GLN A 464 -4.30 -15.47 -22.02
CA GLN A 464 -3.67 -15.50 -20.71
C GLN A 464 -3.42 -14.07 -20.24
N ARG A 465 -3.61 -13.83 -18.94
CA ARG A 465 -3.30 -12.54 -18.32
C ARG A 465 -1.86 -12.59 -17.83
N LEU A 466 -1.02 -11.74 -18.42
CA LEU A 466 0.37 -11.57 -18.04
C LEU A 466 0.60 -10.20 -17.45
N ARG A 467 1.68 -10.11 -16.66
CA ARG A 467 2.17 -8.85 -16.12
C ARG A 467 3.67 -8.82 -16.26
N TYR A 468 4.18 -7.78 -16.90
CA TYR A 468 5.59 -7.44 -16.85
C TYR A 468 5.84 -6.42 -15.74
N THR A 469 6.84 -6.68 -14.89
CA THR A 469 7.39 -5.71 -13.94
C THR A 469 8.87 -5.51 -14.24
N GLY A 470 9.23 -4.31 -14.67
CA GLY A 470 10.63 -3.90 -14.82
C GLY A 470 11.00 -2.95 -13.71
N SER A 471 12.13 -3.16 -13.05
CA SER A 471 12.65 -2.23 -12.04
C SER A 471 14.13 -1.95 -12.27
N TRP A 472 14.51 -0.69 -12.18
CA TRP A 472 15.87 -0.21 -12.31
C TRP A 472 16.20 0.66 -11.10
N ARG A 473 17.39 0.47 -10.52
CA ARG A 473 17.89 1.25 -9.39
C ARG A 473 19.34 1.59 -9.65
N ALA A 474 19.74 2.82 -9.37
CA ALA A 474 21.11 3.29 -9.52
C ALA A 474 21.52 4.20 -8.36
N GLN A 475 22.82 4.18 -8.06
CA GLN A 475 23.46 5.02 -7.07
C GLN A 475 24.75 5.60 -7.64
N TRP A 476 24.98 6.89 -7.39
CA TRP A 476 26.23 7.60 -7.63
C TRP A 476 26.70 8.29 -6.36
N ASN A 477 28.00 8.54 -6.28
CA ASN A 477 28.64 9.20 -5.15
C ASN A 477 29.40 10.45 -5.59
N ARG A 478 29.36 11.50 -4.78
CA ARG A 478 30.17 12.73 -4.93
C ARG A 478 31.33 12.79 -3.94
N THR A 479 31.36 11.87 -2.99
CA THR A 479 32.42 11.68 -1.98
C THR A 479 32.78 10.20 -1.90
N PRO A 480 33.96 9.84 -1.38
CA PRO A 480 34.24 8.46 -0.96
C PRO A 480 33.16 7.96 0.03
N LEU A 481 32.81 6.68 -0.03
CA LEU A 481 31.74 6.11 0.80
C LEU A 481 32.29 5.03 1.74
N VAL A 482 31.91 5.15 3.01
CA VAL A 482 32.09 4.09 4.00
C VAL A 482 31.31 2.84 3.58
N PRO A 483 31.72 1.62 3.97
CA PRO A 483 31.09 0.37 3.51
C PRO A 483 29.57 0.31 3.64
N GLN A 484 29.03 0.82 4.75
CA GLN A 484 27.59 0.88 5.06
C GLN A 484 26.76 1.84 4.17
N ASP A 485 27.39 2.63 3.32
CA ASP A 485 26.74 3.55 2.36
C ASP A 485 26.92 3.10 0.90
N ARG A 486 27.66 2.01 0.67
CA ARG A 486 27.95 1.49 -0.67
C ARG A 486 26.72 0.83 -1.29
N PHE A 487 26.70 0.82 -2.63
CA PHE A 487 25.71 0.09 -3.40
C PHE A 487 26.14 -1.37 -3.49
N SER A 488 25.21 -2.30 -3.21
CA SER A 488 25.50 -3.72 -3.21
C SER A 488 24.57 -4.54 -4.12
N ILE A 489 25.10 -5.63 -4.66
CA ILE A 489 24.40 -6.58 -5.53
C ILE A 489 24.75 -8.03 -5.17
N GLY A 490 23.82 -8.95 -5.42
CA GLY A 490 23.96 -10.39 -5.19
C GLY A 490 23.13 -10.86 -4.00
N GLY A 491 21.81 -10.89 -4.15
CA GLY A 491 20.90 -11.31 -3.08
C GLY A 491 19.43 -11.09 -3.43
N ARG A 492 18.53 -11.52 -2.54
CA ARG A 492 17.07 -11.53 -2.77
C ARG A 492 16.47 -10.21 -3.26
N TYR A 493 16.91 -9.09 -2.67
CA TYR A 493 16.36 -7.76 -2.96
C TYR A 493 17.08 -7.03 -4.09
N THR A 494 18.21 -7.57 -4.58
CA THR A 494 19.06 -6.97 -5.60
C THR A 494 19.09 -7.86 -6.85
N VAL A 495 20.19 -8.58 -7.11
CA VAL A 495 20.29 -9.54 -8.21
C VAL A 495 19.95 -10.92 -7.66
N ARG A 496 18.78 -11.47 -8.00
CA ARG A 496 18.35 -12.81 -7.56
C ARG A 496 19.11 -13.91 -8.31
N GLY A 497 19.10 -15.13 -7.76
CA GLY A 497 19.94 -16.25 -8.20
C GLY A 497 21.26 -16.38 -7.42
N PHE A 498 21.47 -15.48 -6.45
CA PHE A 498 22.58 -15.48 -5.49
C PHE A 498 22.04 -15.64 -4.07
N ASP A 499 22.75 -16.40 -3.23
CA ASP A 499 22.39 -16.71 -1.83
C ASP A 499 22.49 -15.53 -0.85
N GLY A 500 23.25 -14.50 -1.21
CA GLY A 500 23.45 -13.31 -0.39
C GLY A 500 24.52 -13.46 0.69
N GLU A 501 25.23 -14.59 0.74
CA GLU A 501 26.33 -14.80 1.69
C GLU A 501 27.63 -14.11 1.23
N ASN A 502 27.78 -13.91 -0.09
CA ASN A 502 28.77 -13.02 -0.67
C ASN A 502 28.07 -12.02 -1.59
N ILE A 503 28.49 -10.76 -1.53
CA ILE A 503 27.94 -9.68 -2.35
C ILE A 503 29.07 -8.88 -3.01
N LEU A 504 28.79 -8.23 -4.14
CA LEU A 504 29.65 -7.19 -4.66
C LEU A 504 29.16 -5.84 -4.11
N SER A 505 30.07 -5.02 -3.57
CA SER A 505 29.73 -3.75 -2.94
C SER A 505 30.77 -2.67 -3.28
N ALA A 506 30.33 -1.55 -3.84
CA ALA A 506 31.18 -0.41 -4.18
C ALA A 506 30.42 0.93 -4.08
N GLU A 507 31.10 2.06 -4.28
CA GLU A 507 30.55 3.38 -4.01
C GLU A 507 29.36 3.76 -4.91
N ARG A 508 29.35 3.23 -6.14
CA ARG A 508 28.29 3.46 -7.13
C ARG A 508 27.92 2.15 -7.81
N GLY A 509 26.76 2.11 -8.45
CA GLY A 509 26.30 0.95 -9.17
C GLY A 509 24.88 1.10 -9.68
N TRP A 510 24.43 0.11 -10.42
CA TRP A 510 23.07 0.01 -10.90
C TRP A 510 22.63 -1.44 -11.01
N LEU A 511 21.32 -1.68 -10.94
CA LEU A 511 20.72 -2.98 -11.19
C LEU A 511 19.43 -2.82 -11.97
N ILE A 512 19.10 -3.85 -12.75
CA ILE A 512 17.83 -4.02 -13.42
C ILE A 512 17.27 -5.40 -13.06
N ARG A 513 15.97 -5.45 -12.78
CA ARG A 513 15.23 -6.68 -12.50
C ARG A 513 13.99 -6.72 -13.38
N ASN A 514 13.77 -7.84 -14.03
CA ASN A 514 12.65 -8.04 -14.96
C ASN A 514 11.87 -9.25 -14.50
N ASP A 515 10.58 -9.08 -14.20
CA ASP A 515 9.67 -10.17 -13.86
C ASP A 515 8.56 -10.26 -14.91
N LEU A 516 8.41 -11.44 -15.51
CA LEU A 516 7.27 -11.80 -16.33
C LEU A 516 6.38 -12.77 -15.56
N GLY A 517 5.23 -12.27 -15.09
CA GLY A 517 4.23 -13.03 -14.36
C GLY A 517 3.10 -13.53 -15.26
N LEU A 518 2.65 -14.75 -15.02
CA LEU A 518 1.49 -15.41 -15.60
C LEU A 518 0.47 -15.68 -14.50
N ALA A 519 -0.71 -15.05 -14.60
CA ALA A 519 -1.80 -15.31 -13.67
C ALA A 519 -2.38 -16.72 -13.91
N LEU A 520 -2.46 -17.52 -12.85
CA LEU A 520 -2.95 -18.90 -12.91
C LEU A 520 -4.48 -18.93 -12.78
N GLY A 521 -5.15 -18.63 -13.89
CA GLY A 521 -6.61 -18.58 -13.96
C GLY A 521 -7.20 -17.55 -13.00
N ARG A 522 -8.19 -17.96 -12.20
CA ARG A 522 -8.84 -17.10 -11.17
C ARG A 522 -8.41 -17.44 -9.74
N SER A 523 -7.31 -18.18 -9.58
CA SER A 523 -6.86 -18.69 -8.27
C SER A 523 -6.28 -17.61 -7.34
N GLY A 524 -5.93 -16.43 -7.89
CA GLY A 524 -5.17 -15.41 -7.16
C GLY A 524 -3.67 -15.73 -7.04
N GLN A 525 -3.19 -16.75 -7.76
CA GLN A 525 -1.79 -17.16 -7.82
C GLN A 525 -1.15 -16.72 -9.14
N GLU A 526 0.15 -16.47 -9.12
CA GLU A 526 0.95 -16.06 -10.27
C GLU A 526 2.27 -16.83 -10.30
N LEU A 527 2.53 -17.50 -11.41
CA LEU A 527 3.86 -18.05 -11.73
C LEU A 527 4.67 -16.93 -12.40
N TYR A 528 5.92 -16.71 -12.02
CA TYR A 528 6.77 -15.70 -12.63
C TYR A 528 8.15 -16.22 -13.01
N LEU A 529 8.71 -15.65 -14.07
CA LEU A 529 10.10 -15.80 -14.49
C LEU A 529 10.79 -14.45 -14.30
N GLY A 530 11.94 -14.45 -13.65
CA GLY A 530 12.75 -13.26 -13.38
C GLY A 530 14.12 -13.32 -14.04
N LEU A 531 14.59 -12.20 -14.58
CA LEU A 531 15.95 -12.00 -15.10
C LEU A 531 16.53 -10.70 -14.56
N ASP A 532 17.63 -10.84 -13.81
CA ASP A 532 18.24 -9.74 -13.07
C ASP A 532 19.70 -9.57 -13.51
N TYR A 533 20.15 -8.31 -13.59
CA TYR A 533 21.54 -7.94 -13.86
C TYR A 533 21.91 -6.73 -13.00
N GLY A 534 23.15 -6.68 -12.51
CA GLY A 534 23.65 -5.51 -11.81
C GLY A 534 25.15 -5.34 -11.93
N GLU A 535 25.60 -4.11 -11.75
CA GLU A 535 27.01 -3.73 -11.80
C GLU A 535 27.36 -2.73 -10.68
N VAL A 536 28.57 -2.88 -10.12
CA VAL A 536 29.14 -1.98 -9.12
C VAL A 536 30.42 -1.34 -9.64
N GLY A 537 30.73 -0.13 -9.16
CA GLY A 537 31.92 0.60 -9.57
C GLY A 537 32.34 1.64 -8.53
N GLY A 538 33.50 2.25 -8.78
CA GLY A 538 34.15 3.19 -7.87
C GLY A 538 35.54 2.73 -7.47
N SER A 539 36.21 3.46 -6.58
CA SER A 539 37.58 3.17 -6.13
C SER A 539 37.70 1.77 -5.52
N SER A 540 36.75 1.40 -4.65
CA SER A 540 36.76 0.08 -4.02
C SER A 540 36.55 -1.09 -4.99
N SER A 541 36.01 -0.82 -6.20
CA SER A 541 35.75 -1.87 -7.19
C SER A 541 37.01 -2.49 -7.80
N GLU A 542 38.19 -1.86 -7.64
CA GLU A 542 39.47 -2.40 -8.12
C GLU A 542 39.92 -3.64 -7.34
N TRP A 543 39.43 -3.79 -6.11
CA TRP A 543 39.76 -4.89 -5.21
C TRP A 543 38.71 -6.02 -5.23
N LEU A 544 37.67 -5.89 -6.05
CA LEU A 544 36.64 -6.91 -6.21
C LEU A 544 37.08 -7.95 -7.25
N LEU A 545 36.66 -9.21 -7.06
CA LEU A 545 36.89 -10.31 -8.02
C LEU A 545 36.28 -10.01 -9.40
N GLY A 546 35.22 -9.20 -9.43
CA GLY A 546 34.66 -8.60 -10.63
C GLY A 546 33.58 -7.59 -10.25
N LYS A 547 32.88 -7.07 -11.25
CA LYS A 547 32.02 -5.89 -11.09
C LYS A 547 30.56 -6.11 -11.44
N HIS A 548 30.20 -7.24 -12.04
CA HIS A 548 28.84 -7.53 -12.50
C HIS A 548 28.35 -8.87 -11.96
N LEU A 549 27.03 -9.02 -11.87
CA LEU A 549 26.32 -10.27 -11.59
C LEU A 549 25.07 -10.35 -12.47
N ALA A 550 24.76 -11.55 -12.98
CA ALA A 550 23.51 -11.84 -13.66
C ALA A 550 22.87 -13.11 -13.08
N GLY A 551 21.55 -13.12 -12.94
CA GLY A 551 20.84 -14.27 -12.40
C GLY A 551 19.41 -14.39 -12.92
N ALA A 552 18.88 -15.60 -12.81
CA ALA A 552 17.52 -15.94 -13.20
C ALA A 552 16.76 -16.56 -12.03
N VAL A 553 15.45 -16.37 -12.01
CA VAL A 553 14.55 -17.02 -11.06
C VAL A 553 13.27 -17.51 -11.73
N ILE A 554 12.70 -18.58 -11.19
CA ILE A 554 11.30 -18.95 -11.39
C ILE A 554 10.64 -19.00 -10.03
N GLY A 555 9.45 -18.43 -9.90
CA GLY A 555 8.75 -18.41 -8.62
C GLY A 555 7.24 -18.45 -8.74
N LEU A 556 6.60 -18.76 -7.62
CA LEU A 556 5.17 -18.81 -7.43
C LEU A 556 4.82 -17.87 -6.28
N ARG A 557 3.98 -16.87 -6.56
CA ARG A 557 3.45 -15.97 -5.54
C ARG A 557 1.94 -15.91 -5.59
N GLY A 558 1.32 -15.69 -4.45
CA GLY A 558 -0.14 -15.62 -4.37
C GLY A 558 -0.65 -15.32 -2.98
N GLY A 559 -1.96 -15.25 -2.86
CA GLY A 559 -2.65 -15.07 -1.60
C GLY A 559 -3.77 -16.08 -1.41
N TYR A 560 -3.97 -16.52 -0.17
CA TYR A 560 -5.14 -17.27 0.26
C TYR A 560 -5.68 -16.67 1.56
N LYS A 561 -6.85 -16.05 1.49
CA LYS A 561 -7.45 -15.30 2.61
C LYS A 561 -6.48 -14.24 3.15
N ALA A 562 -6.10 -14.36 4.42
CA ALA A 562 -5.18 -13.46 5.12
C ALA A 562 -3.70 -13.79 4.89
N LEU A 563 -3.39 -14.95 4.28
CA LEU A 563 -2.02 -15.40 4.03
C LEU A 563 -1.58 -14.99 2.62
N SER A 564 -0.40 -14.42 2.50
CA SER A 564 0.32 -14.22 1.24
C SER A 564 1.65 -14.97 1.28
N TYR A 565 2.11 -15.44 0.13
CA TYR A 565 3.37 -16.15 0.00
C TYR A 565 4.08 -15.82 -1.32
N ASP A 566 5.40 -15.95 -1.32
CA ASP A 566 6.29 -15.91 -2.47
C ASP A 566 7.35 -17.00 -2.29
N LEU A 567 7.42 -17.93 -3.24
CA LEU A 567 8.35 -19.05 -3.27
C LEU A 567 9.14 -18.95 -4.57
N PHE A 568 10.46 -19.02 -4.53
CA PHE A 568 11.27 -18.99 -5.75
C PHE A 568 12.45 -19.95 -5.71
N TRP A 569 12.87 -20.35 -6.89
CA TRP A 569 14.13 -21.02 -7.17
C TRP A 569 14.92 -20.17 -8.17
N GLY A 570 16.23 -20.07 -7.98
CA GLY A 570 17.09 -19.20 -8.75
C GLY A 570 18.46 -19.78 -9.01
N GLN A 571 19.12 -19.24 -10.03
CA GLN A 571 20.46 -19.64 -10.44
C GLN A 571 21.26 -18.43 -10.93
N ALA A 572 22.53 -18.38 -10.55
CA ALA A 572 23.49 -17.43 -11.10
C ALA A 572 23.75 -17.77 -12.58
N LEU A 573 23.50 -16.82 -13.47
CA LEU A 573 23.75 -16.96 -14.92
C LEU A 573 25.18 -16.54 -15.26
N ASP A 574 25.66 -15.47 -14.64
CA ASP A 574 26.98 -14.92 -14.87
C ASP A 574 27.53 -14.33 -13.57
N LYS A 575 28.79 -14.65 -13.27
CA LYS A 575 29.49 -14.20 -12.07
C LYS A 575 31.00 -14.22 -12.31
N PRO A 576 31.78 -13.35 -11.65
CA PRO A 576 33.23 -13.32 -11.78
C PRO A 576 33.90 -14.62 -11.34
N ASP A 577 35.03 -14.94 -11.95
CA ASP A 577 35.85 -16.08 -11.56
C ASP A 577 36.23 -16.00 -10.08
N GLY A 578 36.08 -17.13 -9.37
CA GLY A 578 36.35 -17.21 -7.93
C GLY A 578 35.24 -16.66 -7.03
N PHE A 579 34.16 -16.06 -7.57
CA PHE A 579 33.01 -15.63 -6.78
C PHE A 579 32.24 -16.85 -6.22
N LYS A 580 32.28 -17.01 -4.90
CA LYS A 580 31.64 -18.13 -4.20
C LYS A 580 30.17 -17.82 -3.91
N THR A 581 29.28 -18.66 -4.43
CA THR A 581 27.84 -18.64 -4.16
C THR A 581 27.31 -20.04 -4.44
N ALA A 582 26.18 -20.42 -3.86
CA ALA A 582 25.50 -21.67 -4.13
C ALA A 582 25.15 -21.83 -5.62
N ASP A 583 25.22 -23.06 -6.14
CA ASP A 583 24.89 -23.36 -7.54
C ASP A 583 23.42 -23.09 -7.87
N SER A 584 22.55 -23.22 -6.87
CA SER A 584 21.15 -22.83 -6.96
C SER A 584 20.68 -22.26 -5.63
N THR A 585 19.76 -21.30 -5.69
CA THR A 585 19.18 -20.64 -4.53
C THR A 585 17.69 -20.91 -4.46
N THR A 586 17.15 -21.05 -3.27
CA THR A 586 15.71 -21.01 -3.03
C THR A 586 15.37 -19.84 -2.11
N GLY A 587 14.13 -19.37 -2.17
CA GLY A 587 13.65 -18.40 -1.21
C GLY A 587 12.17 -18.55 -0.93
N ILE A 588 11.80 -18.29 0.31
CA ILE A 588 10.46 -18.35 0.84
C ILE A 588 10.18 -17.03 1.55
N GLN A 589 9.03 -16.45 1.28
CA GLN A 589 8.46 -15.39 2.09
C GLN A 589 6.98 -15.67 2.31
N SER A 590 6.52 -15.56 3.54
CA SER A 590 5.12 -15.70 3.89
C SER A 590 4.71 -14.60 4.85
N GLN A 591 3.47 -14.12 4.70
CA GLN A 591 2.93 -13.07 5.56
C GLN A 591 1.44 -13.31 5.79
N LEU A 592 1.06 -13.37 7.06
CA LEU A 592 -0.31 -13.44 7.53
C LEU A 592 -0.71 -12.06 8.08
N VAL A 593 -1.75 -11.44 7.52
CA VAL A 593 -2.32 -10.20 8.04
C VAL A 593 -3.65 -10.51 8.70
N VAL A 594 -3.70 -10.47 10.03
CA VAL A 594 -4.93 -10.66 10.79
C VAL A 594 -5.65 -9.32 10.88
N LEU A 595 -6.59 -9.12 9.96
CA LEU A 595 -7.61 -8.08 10.05
C LEU A 595 -8.87 -8.72 10.62
N ARG A 596 -9.43 -8.15 11.68
CA ARG A 596 -10.78 -8.53 12.10
C ARG A 596 -11.78 -7.83 11.16
N LYS A 597 -11.95 -8.37 9.95
CA LYS A 597 -12.96 -7.91 8.99
C LYS A 597 -14.20 -8.79 9.10
N ALA A 598 -15.35 -8.19 9.44
CA ALA A 598 -16.68 -8.79 9.56
C ALA A 598 -16.82 -10.05 10.46
N MET A 599 -18.01 -10.23 11.04
CA MET A 599 -18.24 -11.22 12.09
C MET A 599 -18.45 -12.62 11.50
N ARG A 600 -17.36 -13.36 11.32
CA ARG A 600 -17.39 -14.76 10.89
C ARG A 600 -17.53 -15.70 12.08
N PHE A 601 -18.54 -16.58 12.06
CA PHE A 601 -18.67 -17.68 13.00
C PHE A 601 -18.62 -19.00 12.22
N ASP A 602 -17.70 -19.88 12.59
CA ASP A 602 -17.43 -21.12 11.86
C ASP A 602 -17.12 -20.84 10.38
N THR A 603 -17.91 -21.39 9.46
CA THR A 603 -17.83 -21.20 8.01
C THR A 603 -18.68 -20.04 7.48
N LEU A 604 -19.49 -19.41 8.34
CA LEU A 604 -20.54 -18.46 7.97
C LEU A 604 -20.14 -17.01 8.24
N ASP A 605 -20.34 -16.15 7.24
CA ASP A 605 -20.21 -14.71 7.32
C ASP A 605 -21.60 -14.09 7.54
N PHE A 606 -21.75 -13.20 8.53
CA PHE A 606 -23.04 -12.61 8.90
C PHE A 606 -23.14 -11.11 8.56
N THR A 607 -24.29 -10.72 8.01
CA THR A 607 -24.71 -9.33 7.82
C THR A 607 -25.98 -9.10 8.64
N ALA A 608 -25.88 -8.32 9.73
CA ALA A 608 -26.97 -8.10 10.68
C ALA A 608 -26.95 -6.68 11.26
N PRO A 609 -27.31 -5.66 10.47
CA PRO A 609 -27.11 -4.24 10.83
C PRO A 609 -27.88 -3.78 12.08
N GLY A 610 -29.00 -4.43 12.42
CA GLY A 610 -29.76 -4.14 13.64
C GLY A 610 -29.21 -4.78 14.93
N LEU A 611 -28.22 -5.66 14.81
CA LEU A 611 -27.53 -6.28 15.95
C LEU A 611 -26.09 -5.79 16.09
N PHE A 612 -25.42 -5.53 14.96
CA PHE A 612 -24.04 -5.05 14.92
C PHE A 612 -23.89 -4.04 13.78
N ASP A 613 -23.14 -2.97 14.00
CA ASP A 613 -22.88 -1.97 12.96
C ASP A 613 -21.90 -2.54 11.92
N SER A 614 -22.45 -3.08 10.83
CA SER A 614 -21.72 -3.69 9.71
C SER A 614 -22.13 -2.98 8.41
N PRO A 615 -21.19 -2.66 7.50
CA PRO A 615 -21.53 -2.13 6.19
C PRO A 615 -22.29 -3.20 5.40
N TRP A 616 -23.37 -2.78 4.74
CA TRP A 616 -24.22 -3.64 3.93
C TRP A 616 -24.78 -2.85 2.76
N ASN A 617 -25.05 -3.54 1.65
CA ASN A 617 -25.68 -2.97 0.47
C ASN A 617 -27.14 -3.48 0.42
N GLU A 618 -28.09 -2.55 0.32
CA GLU A 618 -29.52 -2.88 0.30
C GLU A 618 -29.90 -3.78 -0.88
N ALA A 619 -29.38 -3.50 -2.08
CA ALA A 619 -29.64 -4.30 -3.27
C ALA A 619 -29.02 -5.70 -3.17
N GLU A 620 -27.83 -5.82 -2.58
CA GLU A 620 -27.17 -7.11 -2.35
C GLU A 620 -27.96 -7.99 -1.37
N VAL A 621 -28.41 -7.41 -0.25
CA VAL A 621 -29.22 -8.12 0.75
C VAL A 621 -30.58 -8.49 0.19
N LEU A 622 -31.25 -7.56 -0.52
CA LEU A 622 -32.54 -7.83 -1.16
C LEU A 622 -32.41 -8.95 -2.19
N GLY A 623 -31.41 -8.88 -3.07
CA GLY A 623 -31.13 -9.92 -4.06
C GLY A 623 -30.84 -11.28 -3.40
N SER A 624 -30.07 -11.29 -2.32
CA SER A 624 -29.76 -12.50 -1.55
C SER A 624 -30.99 -13.12 -0.88
N ALA A 625 -31.85 -12.28 -0.28
CA ALA A 625 -33.09 -12.72 0.37
C ALA A 625 -34.09 -13.28 -0.66
N VAL A 626 -34.30 -12.60 -1.78
CA VAL A 626 -35.15 -13.07 -2.89
C VAL A 626 -34.62 -14.39 -3.46
N TRP A 627 -33.31 -14.49 -3.66
CA TRP A 627 -32.69 -15.72 -4.15
C TRP A 627 -32.91 -16.89 -3.18
N LEU A 628 -32.80 -16.65 -1.87
CA LEU A 628 -33.11 -17.66 -0.84
C LEU A 628 -34.60 -18.05 -0.83
N TRP A 629 -35.51 -17.10 -1.04
CA TRP A 629 -36.94 -17.37 -1.17
C TRP A 629 -37.25 -18.29 -2.35
N MET A 630 -36.62 -18.07 -3.52
CA MET A 630 -36.78 -18.92 -4.70
C MET A 630 -36.38 -20.38 -4.45
N HIS A 631 -35.47 -20.63 -3.50
CA HIS A 631 -35.02 -21.97 -3.12
C HIS A 631 -35.77 -22.54 -1.92
N SER A 632 -36.68 -21.78 -1.30
CA SER A 632 -37.44 -22.17 -0.12
C SER A 632 -38.83 -22.70 -0.51
N PRO A 633 -39.20 -23.95 -0.15
CA PRO A 633 -40.53 -24.48 -0.46
C PRO A 633 -41.70 -23.65 0.07
N ALA A 634 -41.48 -22.88 1.14
CA ALA A 634 -42.50 -22.02 1.74
C ALA A 634 -42.65 -20.66 1.05
N HIS A 635 -41.69 -20.24 0.21
CA HIS A 635 -41.63 -18.88 -0.34
C HIS A 635 -41.49 -18.82 -1.87
N ARG A 636 -41.08 -19.91 -2.53
CA ARG A 636 -40.78 -19.92 -3.98
C ARG A 636 -41.96 -19.53 -4.86
N ASP A 637 -43.19 -19.74 -4.37
CA ASP A 637 -44.45 -19.46 -5.08
C ASP A 637 -45.10 -18.15 -4.59
N ALA A 638 -44.40 -17.34 -3.78
CA ALA A 638 -44.91 -16.09 -3.25
C ALA A 638 -45.07 -15.03 -4.37
N PRO A 639 -46.20 -14.30 -4.41
CA PRO A 639 -46.40 -13.21 -5.36
C PRO A 639 -45.34 -12.11 -5.24
N LEU A 640 -44.95 -11.48 -6.36
CA LEU A 640 -43.92 -10.44 -6.38
C LEU A 640 -44.23 -9.24 -5.46
N HIS A 641 -45.51 -8.86 -5.36
CA HIS A 641 -45.95 -7.76 -4.49
C HIS A 641 -45.73 -8.05 -2.99
N SER A 642 -45.57 -9.32 -2.60
CA SER A 642 -45.25 -9.70 -1.22
C SER A 642 -43.81 -9.33 -0.83
N LEU A 643 -42.89 -9.22 -1.79
CA LEU A 643 -41.50 -8.81 -1.54
C LEU A 643 -41.42 -7.39 -0.96
N SER A 644 -42.19 -6.46 -1.53
CA SER A 644 -42.22 -5.07 -1.06
C SER A 644 -42.85 -4.92 0.32
N ALA A 645 -43.75 -5.83 0.70
CA ALA A 645 -44.40 -5.80 2.01
C ALA A 645 -43.60 -6.50 3.11
N LEU A 646 -42.78 -7.51 2.78
CA LEU A 646 -42.14 -8.38 3.77
C LEU A 646 -40.61 -8.21 3.86
N LEU A 647 -39.93 -7.86 2.75
CA LEU A 647 -38.47 -7.69 2.74
C LEU A 647 -38.07 -6.22 2.91
N LEU A 648 -38.67 -5.31 2.14
CA LEU A 648 -38.24 -3.90 2.16
C LEU A 648 -38.37 -3.24 3.54
N PRO A 649 -39.47 -3.43 4.31
CA PRO A 649 -39.55 -2.84 5.64
C PRO A 649 -38.49 -3.41 6.60
N ALA A 650 -38.19 -4.71 6.52
CA ALA A 650 -37.12 -5.33 7.32
C ALA A 650 -35.75 -4.70 7.04
N LEU A 651 -35.45 -4.45 5.78
CA LEU A 651 -34.21 -3.80 5.35
C LEU A 651 -34.17 -2.34 5.80
N LYS A 652 -35.26 -1.59 5.57
CA LYS A 652 -35.42 -0.19 5.98
C LYS A 652 -35.20 0.01 7.49
N HIS A 653 -35.76 -0.88 8.32
CA HIS A 653 -35.60 -0.85 9.77
C HIS A 653 -34.34 -1.57 10.28
N LYS A 654 -33.51 -2.13 9.39
CA LYS A 654 -32.31 -2.92 9.71
C LYS A 654 -32.61 -4.16 10.57
N GLN A 655 -33.84 -4.66 10.56
CA GLN A 655 -34.30 -5.79 11.37
C GLN A 655 -34.17 -7.13 10.62
N PHE A 656 -32.96 -7.45 10.15
CA PHE A 656 -32.66 -8.71 9.47
C PHE A 656 -31.28 -9.28 9.82
N ILE A 657 -31.10 -10.58 9.53
CA ILE A 657 -29.83 -11.32 9.56
C ILE A 657 -29.72 -12.08 8.25
N LEU A 658 -28.66 -11.82 7.49
CA LEU A 658 -28.26 -12.63 6.34
C LEU A 658 -26.98 -13.39 6.70
N ALA A 659 -26.91 -14.68 6.37
CA ALA A 659 -25.68 -15.46 6.49
C ALA A 659 -25.26 -16.03 5.14
N CYS A 660 -23.97 -15.92 4.85
CA CYS A 660 -23.34 -16.43 3.65
C CYS A 660 -22.27 -17.47 3.99
N GLU A 661 -22.23 -18.57 3.25
CA GLU A 661 -21.14 -19.55 3.32
C GLU A 661 -20.37 -19.50 2.00
N GLN A 662 -19.07 -19.20 2.06
CA GLN A 662 -18.21 -19.08 0.86
C GLN A 662 -18.78 -18.12 -0.20
N GLY A 663 -19.38 -17.00 0.25
CA GLY A 663 -19.98 -16.00 -0.63
C GLY A 663 -21.35 -16.38 -1.22
N LYS A 664 -21.91 -17.54 -0.87
CA LYS A 664 -23.27 -17.93 -1.23
C LYS A 664 -24.22 -17.64 -0.07
N PRO A 665 -25.35 -16.95 -0.28
CA PRO A 665 -26.34 -16.78 0.78
C PRO A 665 -26.93 -18.15 1.14
N VAL A 666 -26.95 -18.47 2.43
CA VAL A 666 -27.47 -19.77 2.93
C VAL A 666 -28.60 -19.60 3.93
N PHE A 667 -28.79 -18.39 4.46
CA PHE A 667 -29.78 -18.10 5.47
C PHE A 667 -30.23 -16.64 5.47
N TYR A 668 -31.52 -16.42 5.71
CA TYR A 668 -32.10 -15.11 5.96
C TYR A 668 -33.11 -15.20 7.11
N LEU A 669 -33.11 -14.19 7.98
CA LEU A 669 -34.10 -13.99 9.03
C LEU A 669 -34.47 -12.53 9.10
N SER A 670 -35.75 -12.24 9.34
CA SER A 670 -36.22 -10.90 9.72
C SER A 670 -37.01 -10.95 11.02
N TRP A 671 -37.06 -9.81 11.71
CA TRP A 671 -37.87 -9.65 12.91
C TRP A 671 -38.60 -8.31 12.94
N LEU A 672 -39.62 -8.22 13.79
CA LEU A 672 -40.28 -6.97 14.14
C LEU A 672 -40.08 -6.71 15.64
N ASN A 673 -40.17 -5.46 16.06
CA ASN A 673 -40.28 -5.10 17.47
C ASN A 673 -41.63 -4.39 17.67
N LEU A 674 -42.59 -5.08 18.29
CA LEU A 674 -43.99 -4.67 18.31
C LEU A 674 -44.38 -4.05 19.66
N SER A 675 -45.19 -2.99 19.61
CA SER A 675 -46.00 -2.55 20.74
C SER A 675 -47.13 -3.54 21.03
N ALA A 676 -47.80 -3.42 22.19
CA ALA A 676 -48.95 -4.28 22.52
C ALA A 676 -50.10 -4.18 21.49
N GLN A 677 -50.36 -2.98 20.95
CA GLN A 677 -51.38 -2.77 19.92
C GLN A 677 -50.97 -3.40 18.58
N ALA A 678 -49.72 -3.19 18.15
CA ALA A 678 -49.20 -3.79 16.93
C ALA A 678 -49.14 -5.33 17.02
N GLN A 679 -48.85 -5.88 18.20
CA GLN A 679 -48.87 -7.32 18.46
C GLN A 679 -50.27 -7.91 18.32
N ALA A 680 -51.33 -7.22 18.78
CA ALA A 680 -52.70 -7.65 18.58
C ALA A 680 -53.08 -7.69 17.10
N ARG A 681 -52.63 -6.69 16.33
CA ARG A 681 -52.86 -6.62 14.88
C ARG A 681 -52.11 -7.74 14.14
N TYR A 682 -50.84 -7.95 14.46
CA TYR A 682 -49.99 -9.00 13.89
C TYR A 682 -50.56 -10.41 14.06
N LEU A 683 -51.31 -10.66 15.15
CA LEU A 683 -51.93 -11.96 15.42
C LEU A 683 -53.28 -12.16 14.71
N ARG A 684 -53.93 -11.09 14.25
CA ARG A 684 -55.28 -11.12 13.66
C ARG A 684 -55.30 -10.91 12.16
N GLU A 685 -54.34 -10.17 11.63
CA GLU A 685 -54.26 -9.77 10.22
C GLU A 685 -53.15 -10.52 9.48
N SER A 686 -53.21 -10.51 8.15
CA SER A 686 -52.15 -11.08 7.31
C SER A 686 -50.83 -10.31 7.54
N PRO A 687 -49.67 -10.98 7.55
CA PRO A 687 -48.37 -10.31 7.58
C PRO A 687 -48.16 -9.28 6.45
N LEU A 688 -48.87 -9.45 5.32
CA LEU A 688 -48.86 -8.50 4.20
C LEU A 688 -49.57 -7.17 4.51
N CYS A 689 -50.36 -7.11 5.59
CA CYS A 689 -51.16 -5.95 5.97
C CYS A 689 -50.52 -5.13 7.11
N ILE A 690 -49.33 -5.51 7.59
CA ILE A 690 -48.65 -4.80 8.68
C ILE A 690 -48.19 -3.43 8.17
N PRO A 691 -48.63 -2.30 8.79
CA PRO A 691 -48.14 -0.97 8.43
C PRO A 691 -46.64 -0.84 8.70
N ASP A 692 -45.92 -0.07 7.87
CA ASP A 692 -44.48 0.22 8.04
C ASP A 692 -44.16 0.75 9.45
N ALA A 693 -45.02 1.61 10.01
CA ALA A 693 -44.85 2.16 11.36
C ALA A 693 -44.88 1.10 12.48
N ASP A 694 -45.51 -0.06 12.26
CA ASP A 694 -45.64 -1.11 13.28
C ASP A 694 -44.38 -1.96 13.40
N TRP A 695 -43.50 -2.00 12.39
CA TRP A 695 -42.29 -2.85 12.33
C TRP A 695 -41.31 -2.64 13.50
N ASN A 696 -41.22 -1.42 14.01
CA ASN A 696 -40.37 -1.06 15.14
C ASN A 696 -41.10 -0.15 16.14
N SER A 697 -42.32 -0.53 16.51
CA SER A 697 -43.25 0.24 17.34
C SER A 697 -43.13 0.00 18.85
N GLY A 698 -42.39 -1.03 19.30
CA GLY A 698 -42.22 -1.32 20.73
C GLY A 698 -41.05 -2.28 21.00
N ASP A 699 -41.00 -2.88 22.20
CA ASP A 699 -39.86 -3.68 22.66
C ASP A 699 -40.07 -5.21 22.51
N CYS A 700 -41.25 -5.66 22.07
CA CYS A 700 -41.55 -7.08 21.95
C CYS A 700 -41.03 -7.64 20.61
N MET A 701 -39.89 -8.33 20.63
CA MET A 701 -39.29 -8.92 19.43
C MET A 701 -40.09 -10.13 18.92
N TRP A 702 -40.47 -10.11 17.64
CA TRP A 702 -41.10 -11.22 16.92
C TRP A 702 -40.27 -11.61 15.70
N ILE A 703 -39.85 -12.88 15.61
CA ILE A 703 -39.28 -13.44 14.40
C ILE A 703 -40.39 -13.54 13.37
N HIS A 704 -40.23 -12.81 12.26
CA HIS A 704 -41.20 -12.68 11.19
C HIS A 704 -40.94 -13.72 10.10
N ASP A 705 -39.73 -13.74 9.55
CA ASP A 705 -39.33 -14.65 8.48
C ASP A 705 -38.08 -15.46 8.87
N TRP A 706 -38.05 -16.72 8.44
CA TRP A 706 -36.95 -17.65 8.66
C TRP A 706 -36.75 -18.51 7.41
N VAL A 707 -35.66 -18.29 6.69
CA VAL A 707 -35.39 -18.93 5.40
C VAL A 707 -34.02 -19.61 5.43
N ALA A 708 -34.01 -20.93 5.36
CA ALA A 708 -32.80 -21.76 5.43
C ALA A 708 -32.89 -22.98 4.49
N PRO A 709 -32.97 -22.78 3.16
CA PRO A 709 -33.35 -23.82 2.20
C PRO A 709 -32.36 -24.98 2.10
N PHE A 710 -31.10 -24.77 2.50
CA PHE A 710 -30.03 -25.76 2.37
C PHE A 710 -29.67 -26.49 3.69
N GLY A 711 -30.58 -26.51 4.67
CA GLY A 711 -30.40 -27.30 5.90
C GLY A 711 -29.63 -26.62 7.04
N HIS A 712 -29.33 -25.33 6.93
CA HIS A 712 -28.54 -24.57 7.92
C HIS A 712 -29.30 -24.22 9.21
N THR A 713 -30.60 -24.55 9.31
CA THR A 713 -31.46 -24.21 10.46
C THR A 713 -30.83 -24.60 11.80
N GLN A 714 -30.36 -25.84 11.96
CA GLN A 714 -29.85 -26.30 13.26
C GLN A 714 -28.57 -25.58 13.69
N GLN A 715 -27.64 -25.38 12.77
CA GLN A 715 -26.38 -24.66 13.02
C GLN A 715 -26.68 -23.20 13.41
N ILE A 716 -27.56 -22.54 12.66
CA ILE A 716 -27.88 -21.12 12.85
C ILE A 716 -28.72 -20.89 14.10
N THR A 717 -29.65 -21.78 14.45
CA THR A 717 -30.37 -21.71 15.74
C THR A 717 -29.39 -21.73 16.92
N ARG A 718 -28.37 -22.60 16.90
CA ARG A 718 -27.35 -22.62 17.96
C ARG A 718 -26.56 -21.32 18.01
N LEU A 719 -26.19 -20.74 16.86
CA LEU A 719 -25.46 -19.48 16.78
C LEU A 719 -26.30 -18.29 17.25
N LEU A 720 -27.58 -18.22 16.88
CA LEU A 720 -28.51 -17.19 17.36
C LEU A 720 -28.66 -17.27 18.88
N GLN A 721 -28.89 -18.46 19.43
CA GLN A 721 -29.05 -18.65 20.88
C GLN A 721 -27.79 -18.33 21.68
N ARG A 722 -26.60 -18.61 21.14
CA ARG A 722 -25.33 -18.48 21.87
C ARG A 722 -24.57 -17.18 21.62
N ARG A 723 -24.80 -16.52 20.49
CA ARG A 723 -23.99 -15.37 20.03
C ARG A 723 -24.86 -14.18 19.64
N LEU A 724 -25.65 -14.31 18.57
CA LEU A 724 -26.26 -13.14 17.92
C LEU A 724 -27.45 -12.57 18.72
N LEU A 725 -28.24 -13.43 19.36
CA LEU A 725 -29.40 -13.08 20.18
C LEU A 725 -29.26 -13.65 21.61
N ALA A 726 -28.03 -13.77 22.09
CA ALA A 726 -27.73 -14.47 23.35
C ALA A 726 -28.44 -13.90 24.58
N ASN A 727 -28.70 -12.59 24.60
CA ASN A 727 -29.31 -11.87 25.72
C ASN A 727 -30.71 -11.34 25.39
N ARG A 728 -31.42 -11.96 24.44
CA ARG A 728 -32.75 -11.51 24.02
C ARG A 728 -33.80 -12.61 24.20
N CYS A 729 -35.02 -12.17 24.51
CA CYS A 729 -36.24 -12.97 24.39
C CYS A 729 -36.97 -12.56 23.12
N ALA A 730 -37.58 -13.53 22.44
CA ALA A 730 -38.39 -13.26 21.26
C ALA A 730 -39.58 -14.23 21.17
N ARG A 731 -40.53 -13.90 20.31
CA ARG A 731 -41.65 -14.77 19.91
C ARG A 731 -41.57 -15.09 18.43
N ALA A 732 -42.23 -16.14 18.00
CA ALA A 732 -42.40 -16.48 16.58
C ALA A 732 -43.77 -17.09 16.35
N LEU A 733 -44.38 -16.80 15.20
CA LEU A 733 -45.57 -17.52 14.75
C LEU A 733 -45.14 -18.78 14.00
N TYR A 734 -45.65 -19.93 14.44
CA TYR A 734 -45.37 -21.20 13.80
C TYR A 734 -46.66 -21.79 13.23
N HIS A 735 -46.70 -21.95 11.91
CA HIS A 735 -47.80 -22.63 11.21
C HIS A 735 -47.41 -24.09 10.94
N ARG A 736 -48.30 -25.03 11.24
CA ARG A 736 -48.07 -26.48 11.00
C ARG A 736 -49.16 -27.04 10.09
N GLY A 737 -49.18 -26.57 8.84
CA GLY A 737 -50.15 -26.98 7.82
C GLY A 737 -51.60 -26.65 8.17
N GLU A 738 -52.53 -26.98 7.27
CA GLU A 738 -53.99 -26.75 7.46
C GLU A 738 -54.58 -27.53 8.66
N GLU A 739 -53.85 -28.48 9.25
CA GLU A 739 -54.37 -29.40 10.27
C GLU A 739 -54.32 -28.89 11.73
N ARG A 740 -53.49 -27.89 12.07
CA ARG A 740 -53.23 -27.54 13.50
C ARG A 740 -53.24 -26.05 13.85
N GLY A 741 -53.50 -25.15 12.89
CA GLY A 741 -53.57 -23.71 13.13
C GLY A 741 -52.25 -23.04 13.55
N LEU A 742 -52.31 -21.74 13.82
CA LEU A 742 -51.17 -20.91 14.24
C LEU A 742 -50.83 -21.14 15.73
N ARG A 743 -49.55 -21.34 16.04
CA ARG A 743 -49.06 -21.43 17.42
C ARG A 743 -47.93 -20.43 17.67
N VAL A 744 -48.02 -19.71 18.79
CA VAL A 744 -46.92 -18.86 19.26
C VAL A 744 -45.84 -19.73 19.89
N LYS A 745 -44.60 -19.56 19.41
CA LYS A 745 -43.39 -20.12 20.02
C LYS A 745 -42.61 -19.02 20.72
N THR A 746 -41.95 -19.38 21.83
CA THR A 746 -41.04 -18.49 22.55
C THR A 746 -39.59 -18.89 22.26
N PHE A 747 -38.72 -17.88 22.21
CA PHE A 747 -37.29 -18.01 22.02
C PHE A 747 -36.59 -17.31 23.19
N GLN A 748 -35.58 -17.98 23.74
CA GLN A 748 -34.74 -17.47 24.82
C GLN A 748 -33.27 -17.69 24.45
N GLY A 749 -32.48 -16.61 24.45
CA GLY A 749 -31.03 -16.69 24.32
C GLY A 749 -30.37 -17.29 25.57
N ILE A 750 -29.18 -17.89 25.41
CA ILE A 750 -28.49 -18.64 26.48
C ILE A 750 -28.04 -17.76 27.66
N GLY A 751 -27.87 -16.45 27.42
CA GLY A 751 -27.46 -15.47 28.42
C GLY A 751 -28.61 -14.85 29.20
N VAL A 752 -29.87 -15.17 28.87
CA VAL A 752 -31.04 -14.74 29.65
C VAL A 752 -31.34 -15.79 30.72
N MET A 753 -31.35 -15.39 32.00
CA MET A 753 -31.68 -16.33 33.07
C MET A 753 -33.17 -16.73 33.00
N PRO A 754 -33.55 -17.97 33.37
CA PRO A 754 -34.95 -18.40 33.29
C PRO A 754 -35.94 -17.51 34.04
N ALA A 755 -35.53 -16.89 35.16
CA ALA A 755 -36.35 -15.95 35.90
C ALA A 755 -36.56 -14.63 35.13
N GLU A 756 -35.51 -14.10 34.50
CA GLU A 756 -35.57 -12.88 33.67
C GLU A 756 -36.43 -13.11 32.43
N ALA A 757 -36.32 -14.29 31.80
CA ALA A 757 -37.16 -14.66 30.66
C ALA A 757 -38.64 -14.68 31.04
N ARG A 758 -39.01 -15.26 32.20
CA ARG A 758 -40.39 -15.25 32.71
C ARG A 758 -40.88 -13.83 32.95
N ALA A 759 -40.11 -13.02 33.66
CA ALA A 759 -40.44 -11.61 33.92
C ALA A 759 -40.65 -10.82 32.61
N TRP A 760 -39.80 -11.05 31.60
CA TRP A 760 -39.95 -10.41 30.30
C TRP A 760 -41.25 -10.82 29.59
N PHE A 761 -41.62 -12.11 29.61
CA PHE A 761 -42.88 -12.57 28.98
C PHE A 761 -44.12 -12.12 29.75
N GLU A 762 -44.06 -11.99 31.07
CA GLU A 762 -45.12 -11.43 31.92
C GLU A 762 -45.32 -9.93 31.66
N ALA A 763 -44.24 -9.18 31.46
CA ALA A 763 -44.28 -7.76 31.10
C ALA A 763 -44.84 -7.50 29.68
N HIS A 764 -44.86 -8.52 28.83
CA HIS A 764 -45.36 -8.44 27.44
C HIS A 764 -46.46 -9.49 27.19
N PRO A 765 -47.63 -9.41 27.84
CA PRO A 765 -48.67 -10.43 27.72
C PRO A 765 -49.19 -10.55 26.29
N LEU A 766 -49.61 -11.75 25.88
CA LEU A 766 -50.34 -11.89 24.62
C LEU A 766 -51.72 -11.23 24.77
N PRO A 767 -52.24 -10.57 23.71
CA PRO A 767 -53.59 -10.02 23.75
C PRO A 767 -54.59 -11.14 24.03
N SER A 768 -55.54 -10.88 24.93
CA SER A 768 -56.62 -11.83 25.22
C SER A 768 -57.44 -12.10 23.95
N ALA A 769 -57.73 -13.37 23.70
CA ALA A 769 -58.65 -13.76 22.64
C ALA A 769 -60.04 -13.20 22.99
N SER A 770 -60.50 -12.21 22.21
CA SER A 770 -61.86 -11.69 22.22
C SER A 770 -62.57 -12.19 20.99
#